data_AF-A0A8B8E6Q2-F1
#
_entry.id   AF-A0A8B8E6Q2-F1
#
_cell.length_a   1.000
_cell.length_b   1.000
_cell.length_c   1.000
_cell.angle_alpha   90.00
_cell.angle_beta   90.00
_cell.angle_gamma   90.00
#
_symmetry.space_group_name_H-M   'P 1'
#
loop_
_entity.id
_entity.type
_entity.pdbx_description
1 polymer ?
#
loop_
_entity_poly.entity_id
_entity_poly.type
_entity_poly.pdbx_seq_one_letter_code
_entity_poly.pdbx_strand_id
1 'polypeptide(L)'
;MRIHPRKVVTYGLFALAVFFVFLLYNQNLLTKVDSDPPWKDLSHRRALSDLKVDPHGLFHEHVVKARQPTTPTRTEAPRTTSSRLWPSLEYYEDDRILAQMAHRPKGVLEKEKKGESVKEKVILVYHGYGSWGVQPGRNQFKEQKCPVQHCHVTDDRRRINEADIVMFHHSPSRPWAPRPPNQVWLLFMLESPYHTPGLTGVNDVFNWTATYRHDSVIVAPYERFTLFNESVKTLPLKKNYAAGKTKKVAWFVSNCGARNGRRQYVEELAKHIQVDIYGACGPLRCPRHKANDCFSMLTKDYKFYLSFENSNCRDYITEKFFVNGLTNDVLPIVMGAAPEDYARAAPYHSFIHVDEFETPKDLAEYLHKLDNDDTLYNEYFRWKGTGKSPSWERNPSPPPELQGDKDLLEAGAIHNTTFSKHWLFSTLMKLIEEVERENDNKESEDQASDFRVDVDEELQTELCKLWDMSMNSEVVQFLQEFKAVEIFVGVISKSKAPRVTEISMGILGNMACDSEVCVAMSENEKVRNMALLLLDNSDPQTLNETARLLYTSLSNPEARGAWIQAITQAENIQDHINFIFQSSTNSDLLHNTAEFLDVLLDVDEELCEKWATPLLIQSMLEAIKQIGCKYSEALETFLHIFQLLSTTEMGVESLVECADGLCPPLMKYLEITCEDEIVGLEGKQAALASALSVLNIIFTSHDGIATKLLKDEKLLRIFLKILEPLMPLIKQINEEDSSEMQMEKAGVRKKGDDSQSGQEMATSSNKQSKEDEKSSEKETAQKSDEQDDDANEGDDDNDNDDEISEKAKRHLMMLYRVLQGFTFDVMFSIHVAMTEEDEEKDEQNKEGETSNQHKNLFTYMNESVSRIRLNHFLTALKDAANDTFNPADVLKAAANKFNLERLERIIKSVEEGRSVNRENSNDNGT
;
A
#
# COMPACT_ATOMS: atom_id res chain seq x y z
N MET A 1 7.10 1.40 1.82
CA MET A 1 6.05 1.41 2.88
C MET A 1 6.22 0.25 3.86
N ARG A 2 5.98 0.50 5.16
CA ARG A 2 6.10 -0.46 6.28
C ARG A 2 5.42 -1.79 5.96
N ILE A 3 6.20 -2.87 5.93
CA ILE A 3 5.67 -4.23 5.82
C ILE A 3 4.99 -4.57 7.14
N HIS A 4 3.71 -4.24 7.21
CA HIS A 4 2.81 -4.71 8.24
C HIS A 4 2.60 -6.22 8.03
N PRO A 5 2.72 -7.06 9.07
CA PRO A 5 2.43 -8.49 9.02
C PRO A 5 0.92 -8.76 8.92
N ARG A 6 0.28 -8.26 7.86
CA ARG A 6 -1.04 -8.70 7.37
C ARG A 6 -0.70 -9.59 6.17
N LYS A 7 -0.72 -10.91 6.22
CA LYS A 7 -1.88 -11.77 6.46
C LYS A 7 -1.37 -13.13 6.98
N VAL A 8 -0.76 -13.19 8.16
CA VAL A 8 -0.75 -14.49 8.88
C VAL A 8 -2.18 -14.69 9.35
N VAL A 9 -2.71 -15.84 8.98
CA VAL A 9 -4.05 -16.41 9.23
C VAL A 9 -4.46 -16.42 10.72
N THR A 10 -3.65 -15.85 11.61
CA THR A 10 -3.77 -15.87 13.07
C THR A 10 -4.70 -14.86 13.73
N TYR A 11 -5.08 -13.74 13.09
CA TYR A 11 -5.91 -12.72 13.81
C TYR A 11 -7.42 -12.85 13.54
N GLY A 12 -7.83 -13.17 12.30
CA GLY A 12 -9.25 -13.34 11.96
C GLY A 12 -9.88 -14.62 12.55
N LEU A 13 -9.14 -15.73 12.53
CA LEU A 13 -9.56 -17.00 13.15
C LEU A 13 -9.51 -16.96 14.68
N PHE A 14 -8.75 -16.03 15.25
CA PHE A 14 -8.63 -15.93 16.71
C PHE A 14 -9.69 -15.05 17.35
N ALA A 15 -10.17 -14.04 16.63
CA ALA A 15 -11.39 -13.35 17.00
C ALA A 15 -12.49 -14.39 17.22
N LEU A 16 -12.69 -15.32 16.27
CA LEU A 16 -13.59 -16.49 16.37
C LEU A 16 -13.39 -17.33 17.64
N ALA A 17 -12.16 -17.67 18.02
CA ALA A 17 -11.89 -18.47 19.23
C ALA A 17 -12.21 -17.73 20.56
N VAL A 18 -12.02 -16.41 20.62
CA VAL A 18 -12.50 -15.58 21.75
C VAL A 18 -14.03 -15.46 21.74
N PHE A 19 -14.63 -15.47 20.56
CA PHE A 19 -16.05 -15.28 20.34
C PHE A 19 -16.92 -16.48 20.81
N PHE A 20 -16.40 -17.70 20.85
CA PHE A 20 -17.19 -18.88 21.26
C PHE A 20 -17.38 -19.05 22.78
N VAL A 21 -16.42 -18.59 23.59
CA VAL A 21 -16.47 -18.76 25.07
C VAL A 21 -17.43 -17.76 25.73
N PHE A 22 -17.77 -16.68 25.03
CA PHE A 22 -18.48 -15.56 25.62
C PHE A 22 -19.97 -15.83 25.90
N LEU A 23 -20.53 -16.93 25.41
CA LEU A 23 -21.93 -17.25 25.62
C LEU A 23 -22.18 -18.11 26.88
N LEU A 24 -21.15 -18.36 27.69
CA LEU A 24 -21.28 -19.16 28.92
C LEU A 24 -21.95 -18.41 30.09
N TYR A 25 -22.24 -17.12 29.99
CA TYR A 25 -22.87 -16.39 31.11
C TYR A 25 -24.40 -16.39 31.06
N ASN A 26 -24.98 -17.41 31.69
CA ASN A 26 -26.36 -17.41 32.14
C ASN A 26 -26.47 -16.49 33.38
N GLN A 27 -27.38 -15.53 33.35
CA GLN A 27 -27.46 -14.39 34.27
C GLN A 27 -27.93 -14.72 35.70
N ASN A 28 -27.69 -15.92 36.25
CA ASN A 28 -28.32 -16.33 37.53
C ASN A 28 -27.53 -17.26 38.49
N LEU A 29 -26.21 -17.41 38.40
CA LEU A 29 -25.48 -18.34 39.29
C LEU A 29 -24.28 -17.79 40.09
N LEU A 30 -24.14 -16.47 40.22
CA LEU A 30 -23.17 -15.86 41.17
C LEU A 30 -23.80 -14.88 42.17
N THR A 31 -25.06 -15.09 42.55
CA THR A 31 -25.71 -14.35 43.66
C THR A 31 -25.60 -15.04 45.02
N LYS A 32 -24.84 -16.13 45.16
CA LYS A 32 -24.52 -16.70 46.47
C LYS A 32 -23.02 -16.85 46.66
N VAL A 33 -22.45 -15.81 47.26
CA VAL A 33 -21.34 -15.95 48.18
C VAL A 33 -21.89 -16.78 49.34
N ASP A 34 -21.60 -18.08 49.38
CA ASP A 34 -21.79 -18.87 50.59
C ASP A 34 -20.42 -19.10 51.23
N SER A 35 -20.40 -18.74 52.51
CA SER A 35 -19.32 -18.79 53.48
C SER A 35 -18.90 -20.22 53.85
N ASP A 36 -17.60 -20.48 53.73
CA ASP A 36 -16.79 -21.56 54.31
C ASP A 36 -16.84 -23.01 53.75
N PRO A 37 -15.69 -23.75 53.81
CA PRO A 37 -15.34 -24.79 52.83
C PRO A 37 -15.36 -26.22 53.41
N PRO A 38 -15.52 -27.27 52.58
CA PRO A 38 -14.79 -28.51 52.91
C PRO A 38 -14.33 -29.37 51.73
N TRP A 39 -13.05 -29.68 51.79
CA TRP A 39 -12.33 -30.82 51.24
C TRP A 39 -12.90 -32.14 51.78
N LYS A 40 -13.36 -33.03 50.90
CA LYS A 40 -13.63 -34.47 51.05
C LYS A 40 -14.18 -34.88 49.67
N ASP A 41 -13.52 -35.59 48.78
CA ASP A 41 -12.84 -36.88 48.93
C ASP A 41 -12.15 -37.15 47.57
N LEU A 42 -10.87 -37.50 47.57
CA LEU A 42 -10.08 -37.79 46.37
C LEU A 42 -9.65 -39.25 46.41
N SER A 43 -10.40 -40.12 45.74
CA SER A 43 -9.95 -41.47 45.43
C SER A 43 -10.39 -41.85 44.02
N HIS A 44 -9.52 -41.61 43.03
CA HIS A 44 -9.22 -42.51 41.90
C HIS A 44 -8.27 -41.82 40.91
N ARG A 45 -6.96 -42.06 41.07
CA ARG A 45 -5.97 -41.90 39.99
C ARG A 45 -5.83 -43.24 39.26
N ARG A 46 -5.94 -43.25 37.93
CA ARG A 46 -5.33 -44.29 37.07
C ARG A 46 -4.24 -43.63 36.23
N ALA A 47 -3.09 -44.29 36.18
CA ALA A 47 -1.86 -43.85 35.54
C ALA A 47 -1.83 -44.23 34.05
N LEU A 48 -1.15 -43.40 33.27
CA LEU A 48 -0.92 -43.48 31.82
C LEU A 48 0.17 -44.50 31.44
N SER A 49 0.06 -45.73 31.94
CA SER A 49 1.00 -46.81 31.61
C SER A 49 0.70 -47.55 30.30
N ASP A 50 -0.35 -47.18 29.57
CA ASP A 50 -0.97 -48.11 28.60
C ASP A 50 -0.77 -47.76 27.11
N LEU A 51 0.05 -46.76 26.77
CA LEU A 51 0.50 -46.55 25.38
C LEU A 51 1.62 -47.54 25.04
N LYS A 52 1.23 -48.73 24.55
CA LYS A 52 2.16 -49.71 23.96
C LYS A 52 2.69 -49.18 22.63
N VAL A 53 3.95 -48.72 22.63
CA VAL A 53 4.74 -48.39 21.44
C VAL A 53 5.57 -49.62 21.04
N ASP A 54 5.72 -49.85 19.73
CA ASP A 54 6.43 -50.98 19.12
C ASP A 54 7.88 -51.10 19.62
N PRO A 55 8.28 -52.23 20.25
CA PRO A 55 9.61 -52.42 20.82
C PRO A 55 10.73 -52.65 19.80
N HIS A 56 10.46 -52.65 18.49
CA HIS A 56 11.47 -52.92 17.45
C HIS A 56 11.79 -51.74 16.51
N GLY A 57 11.26 -50.55 16.75
CA GLY A 57 11.63 -49.35 15.99
C GLY A 57 13.01 -48.80 16.37
N LEU A 58 13.83 -48.46 15.35
CA LEU A 58 15.15 -47.80 15.45
C LEU A 58 15.18 -46.53 16.33
N PHE A 59 14.02 -46.02 16.72
CA PHE A 59 13.80 -44.89 17.61
C PHE A 59 14.22 -45.14 19.07
N HIS A 60 14.21 -46.38 19.55
CA HIS A 60 14.39 -46.66 20.99
C HIS A 60 15.85 -46.57 21.49
N GLU A 61 16.85 -46.78 20.62
CA GLU A 61 18.26 -46.85 21.07
C GLU A 61 18.91 -45.47 21.34
N HIS A 62 18.39 -44.38 20.75
CA HIS A 62 18.97 -43.06 20.91
C HIS A 62 18.33 -42.25 22.05
N VAL A 63 17.06 -42.49 22.39
CA VAL A 63 16.32 -41.72 23.41
C VAL A 63 16.65 -42.14 24.85
N VAL A 64 17.14 -43.37 25.08
CA VAL A 64 17.32 -43.91 26.45
C VAL A 64 18.64 -43.50 27.14
N LYS A 65 19.54 -42.77 26.48
CA LYS A 65 20.81 -42.32 27.10
C LYS A 65 20.81 -40.91 27.68
N ALA A 66 19.75 -40.12 27.52
CA ALA A 66 19.65 -38.78 28.08
C ALA A 66 18.90 -38.76 29.42
N ARG A 67 19.68 -38.70 30.51
CA ARG A 67 19.36 -38.23 31.88
C ARG A 67 18.04 -38.68 32.54
N GLN A 68 18.20 -39.47 33.61
CA GLN A 68 17.20 -39.67 34.65
C GLN A 68 16.65 -38.31 35.14
N PRO A 69 15.31 -38.11 35.23
CA PRO A 69 14.75 -36.89 35.77
C PRO A 69 15.06 -36.77 37.27
N THR A 70 15.81 -35.73 37.64
CA THR A 70 15.90 -35.29 39.03
C THR A 70 14.52 -34.83 39.48
N THR A 71 14.01 -35.46 40.52
CA THR A 71 12.71 -35.17 41.15
C THR A 71 12.62 -33.72 41.60
N PRO A 72 11.64 -32.91 41.16
CA PRO A 72 11.39 -31.61 41.75
C PRO A 72 10.67 -31.79 43.09
N THR A 73 11.37 -31.48 44.17
CA THR A 73 10.81 -31.33 45.51
C THR A 73 9.89 -30.10 45.60
N ARG A 74 8.71 -30.35 46.20
CA ARG A 74 7.88 -29.43 47.01
C ARG A 74 6.82 -28.57 46.29
N THR A 75 5.66 -29.21 46.13
CA THR A 75 4.33 -28.81 46.62
C THR A 75 3.96 -27.31 46.63
N GLU A 76 3.19 -26.90 45.63
CA GLU A 76 2.03 -26.04 45.85
C GLU A 76 0.77 -26.87 45.57
N ALA A 77 -0.11 -26.97 46.56
CA ALA A 77 -1.40 -27.62 46.40
C ALA A 77 -2.27 -26.84 45.38
N PRO A 78 -3.11 -27.50 44.56
CA PRO A 78 -3.95 -26.80 43.61
C PRO A 78 -4.89 -25.85 44.35
N ARG A 79 -4.87 -24.56 43.99
CA ARG A 79 -5.92 -23.62 44.38
C ARG A 79 -7.22 -24.06 43.71
N THR A 80 -8.07 -24.76 44.45
CA THR A 80 -9.47 -24.98 44.10
C THR A 80 -10.26 -23.73 44.44
N THR A 81 -10.53 -22.90 43.43
CA THR A 81 -11.45 -21.76 43.53
C THR A 81 -12.29 -21.64 42.27
N SER A 82 -13.61 -21.58 42.47
CA SER A 82 -14.66 -20.93 41.65
C SER A 82 -14.89 -21.46 40.21
N SER A 83 -16.14 -21.88 39.95
CA SER A 83 -16.81 -22.06 38.65
C SER A 83 -15.90 -21.96 37.40
N ARG A 84 -15.20 -23.05 37.05
CA ARG A 84 -14.35 -23.10 35.85
C ARG A 84 -15.24 -23.21 34.60
N LEU A 85 -14.93 -22.41 33.57
CA LEU A 85 -15.59 -22.43 32.25
C LEU A 85 -15.45 -23.80 31.55
N TRP A 86 -14.36 -24.53 31.82
CA TRP A 86 -14.05 -25.82 31.20
C TRP A 86 -13.85 -26.92 32.26
N PRO A 87 -14.28 -28.18 32.02
CA PRO A 87 -14.48 -29.16 33.10
C PRO A 87 -13.21 -29.72 33.75
N SER A 88 -12.01 -29.62 33.14
CA SER A 88 -10.79 -30.06 33.81
C SER A 88 -9.54 -29.48 33.15
N LEU A 89 -8.62 -28.96 33.97
CA LEU A 89 -7.19 -28.80 33.64
C LEU A 89 -6.38 -29.92 34.31
N GLU A 90 -7.05 -30.91 34.92
CA GLU A 90 -6.41 -31.96 35.71
C GLU A 90 -5.69 -33.00 34.85
N TYR A 91 -5.98 -33.03 33.55
CA TYR A 91 -5.27 -33.82 32.56
C TYR A 91 -4.95 -32.94 31.35
N TYR A 92 -3.68 -32.57 31.20
CA TYR A 92 -3.13 -31.87 30.03
C TYR A 92 -3.14 -32.73 28.74
N GLU A 93 -3.93 -33.80 28.69
CA GLU A 93 -3.99 -34.74 27.57
C GLU A 93 -5.00 -34.35 26.50
N ASP A 94 -5.99 -33.53 26.84
CA ASP A 94 -7.04 -33.12 25.90
C ASP A 94 -6.67 -31.77 25.24
N ASP A 95 -6.50 -31.79 23.93
CA ASP A 95 -6.36 -30.57 23.13
C ASP A 95 -7.73 -29.92 22.91
N ARG A 96 -8.11 -29.13 23.91
CA ARG A 96 -9.40 -28.43 24.01
C ARG A 96 -9.63 -27.34 22.97
N ILE A 97 -8.69 -27.03 22.06
CA ILE A 97 -8.85 -25.95 21.08
C ILE A 97 -10.09 -26.21 20.19
N LEU A 98 -10.25 -27.43 19.66
CA LEU A 98 -11.43 -27.78 18.85
C LEU A 98 -12.72 -27.82 19.69
N ALA A 99 -12.66 -28.36 20.90
CA ALA A 99 -13.81 -28.39 21.81
C ALA A 99 -14.28 -26.98 22.20
N GLN A 100 -13.32 -26.06 22.39
CA GLN A 100 -13.58 -24.64 22.64
C GLN A 100 -14.28 -23.99 21.45
N MET A 101 -13.82 -24.25 20.22
CA MET A 101 -14.42 -23.69 19.00
C MET A 101 -15.82 -24.26 18.71
N ALA A 102 -16.06 -25.53 19.02
CA ALA A 102 -17.34 -26.20 18.78
C ALA A 102 -18.39 -25.97 19.89
N HIS A 103 -18.02 -25.29 20.99
CA HIS A 103 -18.87 -25.20 22.17
C HIS A 103 -20.12 -24.33 21.95
N ARG A 104 -21.28 -24.85 22.35
CA ARG A 104 -22.55 -24.11 22.41
C ARG A 104 -23.10 -24.13 23.84
N PRO A 105 -23.31 -22.98 24.49
CA PRO A 105 -23.77 -22.95 25.87
C PRO A 105 -25.24 -23.36 26.00
N LYS A 106 -25.51 -24.13 27.05
CA LYS A 106 -26.82 -24.74 27.31
C LYS A 106 -27.96 -23.73 27.37
N GLY A 107 -27.74 -22.57 27.97
CA GLY A 107 -28.77 -21.53 28.09
C GLY A 107 -29.20 -20.94 26.73
N VAL A 108 -28.27 -20.85 25.78
CA VAL A 108 -28.58 -20.43 24.40
C VAL A 108 -29.36 -21.54 23.70
N LEU A 109 -28.87 -22.78 23.79
CA LEU A 109 -29.54 -23.95 23.19
C LEU A 109 -30.97 -24.14 23.73
N GLU A 110 -31.21 -23.92 25.02
CA GLU A 110 -32.53 -24.04 25.63
C GLU A 110 -33.49 -22.95 25.15
N LYS A 111 -33.02 -21.70 25.00
CA LYS A 111 -33.82 -20.60 24.47
C LYS A 111 -34.14 -20.79 23.00
N GLU A 112 -33.15 -21.18 22.19
CA GLU A 112 -33.35 -21.54 20.79
C GLU A 112 -34.36 -22.67 20.63
N LYS A 113 -34.28 -23.72 21.46
CA LYS A 113 -35.25 -24.84 21.46
C LYS A 113 -36.68 -24.41 21.82
N LYS A 114 -36.83 -23.40 22.68
CA LYS A 114 -38.12 -22.86 23.09
C LYS A 114 -38.66 -21.76 22.17
N GLY A 115 -37.91 -21.37 21.13
CA GLY A 115 -38.25 -20.22 20.29
C GLY A 115 -38.19 -18.87 21.02
N GLU A 116 -37.47 -18.81 22.14
CA GLU A 116 -37.30 -17.59 22.93
C GLU A 116 -36.17 -16.72 22.35
N SER A 117 -36.30 -15.39 22.48
CA SER A 117 -35.24 -14.48 22.03
C SER A 117 -33.97 -14.60 22.87
N VAL A 118 -32.84 -14.79 22.19
CA VAL A 118 -31.51 -14.78 22.80
C VAL A 118 -31.00 -13.33 22.78
N LYS A 119 -30.65 -12.79 23.96
CA LYS A 119 -30.10 -11.44 24.08
C LYS A 119 -28.76 -11.36 23.35
N GLU A 120 -28.62 -10.36 22.48
CA GLU A 120 -27.37 -10.07 21.78
C GLU A 120 -26.28 -9.62 22.76
N LYS A 121 -25.06 -10.12 22.56
CA LYS A 121 -23.87 -9.80 23.36
C LYS A 121 -22.99 -8.78 22.66
N VAL A 122 -22.59 -7.72 23.37
CA VAL A 122 -21.77 -6.64 22.82
C VAL A 122 -20.30 -6.88 23.12
N ILE A 123 -19.47 -6.86 22.09
CA ILE A 123 -18.03 -7.07 22.15
C ILE A 123 -17.35 -5.77 21.73
N LEU A 124 -16.60 -5.16 22.65
CA LEU A 124 -15.80 -3.98 22.37
C LEU A 124 -14.36 -4.37 22.04
N VAL A 125 -13.91 -4.11 20.82
CA VAL A 125 -12.49 -4.22 20.45
C VAL A 125 -11.77 -2.91 20.73
N TYR A 126 -11.02 -2.85 21.83
CA TYR A 126 -10.55 -1.58 22.41
C TYR A 126 -9.61 -0.78 21.50
N HIS A 127 -8.91 -1.45 20.59
CA HIS A 127 -7.89 -0.86 19.72
C HIS A 127 -8.34 -0.68 18.25
N GLY A 128 -9.65 -0.74 17.97
CA GLY A 128 -10.19 -0.54 16.62
C GLY A 128 -10.26 -1.81 15.78
N TYR A 129 -11.24 -1.90 14.88
CA TYR A 129 -11.50 -3.08 14.04
C TYR A 129 -10.28 -3.59 13.27
N GLY A 130 -9.56 -2.68 12.60
CA GLY A 130 -8.44 -3.01 11.71
C GLY A 130 -7.21 -3.60 12.41
N SER A 131 -7.12 -3.47 13.74
CA SER A 131 -6.07 -4.09 14.56
C SER A 131 -6.39 -5.56 14.89
N TRP A 132 -7.68 -5.90 14.94
CA TRP A 132 -8.18 -7.25 15.21
C TRP A 132 -8.54 -8.05 13.96
N GLY A 133 -8.66 -7.40 12.80
CA GLY A 133 -9.09 -8.06 11.56
C GLY A 133 -10.55 -8.53 11.63
N VAL A 134 -11.40 -7.76 12.31
CA VAL A 134 -12.83 -8.04 12.49
C VAL A 134 -13.69 -6.95 11.86
N GLN A 135 -14.92 -7.29 11.48
CA GLN A 135 -15.87 -6.34 10.91
C GLN A 135 -16.88 -5.87 11.96
N PRO A 136 -17.44 -4.65 11.84
CA PRO A 136 -18.48 -4.16 12.74
C PRO A 136 -19.76 -5.00 12.68
N GLY A 137 -20.48 -5.05 13.79
CA GLY A 137 -21.81 -5.65 13.86
C GLY A 137 -21.79 -7.16 14.03
N ARG A 138 -22.80 -7.83 13.45
CA ARG A 138 -23.07 -9.27 13.67
C ARG A 138 -22.75 -10.15 12.46
N ASN A 139 -22.48 -9.55 11.30
CA ASN A 139 -22.43 -10.27 10.02
C ASN A 139 -21.27 -11.27 9.98
N GLN A 140 -20.13 -10.89 10.53
CA GLN A 140 -18.97 -11.77 10.65
C GLN A 140 -19.30 -13.10 11.35
N PHE A 141 -20.19 -13.11 12.35
CA PHE A 141 -20.57 -14.37 13.02
C PHE A 141 -21.43 -15.28 12.13
N LYS A 142 -22.23 -14.69 11.24
CA LYS A 142 -23.09 -15.41 10.31
C LYS A 142 -22.31 -15.95 9.13
N GLU A 143 -21.49 -15.12 8.49
CA GLU A 143 -20.60 -15.46 7.38
C GLU A 143 -19.67 -16.62 7.75
N GLN A 144 -19.10 -16.56 8.96
CA GLN A 144 -18.20 -17.60 9.47
C GLN A 144 -18.92 -18.83 10.03
N LYS A 145 -20.26 -18.93 9.84
CA LYS A 145 -21.12 -20.03 10.31
C LYS A 145 -20.85 -20.40 11.77
N CYS A 146 -20.70 -19.38 12.62
CA CYS A 146 -20.39 -19.59 14.02
C CYS A 146 -21.49 -20.44 14.69
N PRO A 147 -21.14 -21.47 15.49
CA PRO A 147 -22.07 -22.16 16.37
C PRO A 147 -23.02 -21.24 17.16
N VAL A 148 -22.63 -20.00 17.44
CA VAL A 148 -23.52 -19.01 18.03
C VAL A 148 -23.31 -17.65 17.38
N GLN A 149 -24.41 -17.01 16.99
CA GLN A 149 -24.40 -15.82 16.13
C GLN A 149 -25.01 -14.57 16.80
N HIS A 150 -25.45 -14.67 18.05
CA HIS A 150 -26.09 -13.58 18.80
C HIS A 150 -25.07 -12.63 19.45
N CYS A 151 -24.09 -12.15 18.67
CA CYS A 151 -23.04 -11.25 19.12
C CYS A 151 -22.91 -10.03 18.18
N HIS A 152 -22.46 -8.91 18.73
CA HIS A 152 -22.28 -7.65 18.02
C HIS A 152 -20.90 -7.06 18.36
N VAL A 153 -20.04 -6.88 17.35
CA VAL A 153 -18.71 -6.27 17.52
C VAL A 153 -18.79 -4.76 17.31
N THR A 154 -18.21 -4.01 18.23
CA THR A 154 -18.06 -2.55 18.14
C THR A 154 -16.64 -2.14 18.53
N ASP A 155 -16.11 -1.06 17.95
CA ASP A 155 -14.89 -0.40 18.42
C ASP A 155 -15.16 0.95 19.10
N ASP A 156 -16.44 1.32 19.22
CA ASP A 156 -16.86 2.55 19.84
C ASP A 156 -16.61 2.51 21.35
N ARG A 157 -15.50 3.13 21.76
CA ARG A 157 -15.06 3.22 23.17
C ARG A 157 -16.08 3.91 24.07
N ARG A 158 -17.03 4.69 23.53
CA ARG A 158 -18.12 5.30 24.32
C ARG A 158 -19.06 4.23 24.89
N ARG A 159 -19.15 3.07 24.23
CA ARG A 159 -19.96 1.92 24.65
C ARG A 159 -19.25 0.99 25.63
N ILE A 160 -18.10 1.40 26.19
CA ILE A 160 -17.35 0.59 27.16
C ILE A 160 -18.18 0.20 28.37
N ASN A 161 -19.19 0.97 28.80
CA ASN A 161 -20.05 0.57 29.92
C ASN A 161 -21.19 -0.40 29.53
N GLU A 162 -21.49 -0.51 28.24
CA GLU A 162 -22.54 -1.38 27.68
C GLU A 162 -22.01 -2.73 27.20
N ALA A 163 -20.72 -2.80 26.88
CA ALA A 163 -20.08 -4.00 26.38
C ALA A 163 -20.17 -5.13 27.42
N ASP A 164 -20.43 -6.35 26.96
CA ASP A 164 -20.31 -7.52 27.84
C ASP A 164 -18.84 -7.95 27.96
N ILE A 165 -18.04 -7.77 26.89
CA ILE A 165 -16.58 -7.98 26.88
C ILE A 165 -15.83 -6.82 26.23
N VAL A 166 -14.68 -6.49 26.79
CA VAL A 166 -13.71 -5.56 26.21
C VAL A 166 -12.42 -6.31 25.93
N MET A 167 -11.99 -6.31 24.67
CA MET A 167 -10.81 -7.04 24.20
C MET A 167 -9.62 -6.09 24.00
N PHE A 168 -8.48 -6.44 24.56
CA PHE A 168 -7.21 -5.70 24.51
C PHE A 168 -6.13 -6.54 23.82
N HIS A 169 -5.25 -5.91 23.04
CA HIS A 169 -4.13 -6.59 22.39
C HIS A 169 -2.87 -5.72 22.32
N HIS A 170 -1.70 -6.35 22.22
CA HIS A 170 -0.35 -5.79 21.99
C HIS A 170 0.22 -4.80 23.02
N SER A 171 -0.60 -4.12 23.81
CA SER A 171 -0.11 -3.19 24.84
C SER A 171 -1.00 -3.26 26.07
N PRO A 172 -0.59 -3.99 27.13
CA PRO A 172 -1.31 -4.03 28.38
C PRO A 172 -1.23 -2.65 29.05
N SER A 173 -2.24 -1.81 28.83
CA SER A 173 -2.39 -0.52 29.52
C SER A 173 -3.64 -0.52 30.39
N ARG A 174 -3.61 0.26 31.46
CA ARG A 174 -4.79 0.50 32.30
C ARG A 174 -5.75 1.44 31.55
N PRO A 175 -6.99 1.02 31.24
CA PRO A 175 -8.00 1.90 30.68
C PRO A 175 -8.41 2.97 31.70
N TRP A 176 -8.92 4.10 31.20
CA TRP A 176 -9.33 5.25 32.01
C TRP A 176 -10.60 5.00 32.85
N ALA A 177 -11.42 4.01 32.49
CA ALA A 177 -12.67 3.66 33.18
C ALA A 177 -12.47 2.44 34.09
N PRO A 178 -13.10 2.36 35.27
CA PRO A 178 -13.12 1.12 36.05
C PRO A 178 -13.98 0.06 35.36
N ARG A 179 -13.58 -1.21 35.43
CA ARG A 179 -14.35 -2.31 34.87
C ARG A 179 -15.66 -2.55 35.65
N PRO A 180 -16.84 -2.52 35.00
CA PRO A 180 -18.11 -2.90 35.62
C PRO A 180 -18.12 -4.35 36.14
N PRO A 181 -18.85 -4.68 37.24
CA PRO A 181 -18.83 -6.01 37.85
C PRO A 181 -19.26 -7.17 36.93
N ASN A 182 -20.15 -6.89 35.96
CA ASN A 182 -20.69 -7.89 35.03
C ASN A 182 -20.01 -7.87 33.64
N GLN A 183 -18.87 -7.20 33.52
CA GLN A 183 -18.12 -7.07 32.27
C GLN A 183 -16.80 -7.83 32.34
N VAL A 184 -16.44 -8.50 31.24
CA VAL A 184 -15.15 -9.16 31.07
C VAL A 184 -14.17 -8.23 30.36
N TRP A 185 -12.93 -8.16 30.86
CA TRP A 185 -11.80 -7.56 30.15
C TRP A 185 -10.80 -8.66 29.82
N LEU A 186 -10.61 -8.88 28.52
CA LEU A 186 -9.79 -9.95 27.97
C LEU A 186 -8.51 -9.39 27.37
N LEU A 187 -7.37 -9.93 27.80
CA LEU A 187 -6.07 -9.64 27.21
C LEU A 187 -5.71 -10.73 26.20
N PHE A 188 -5.58 -10.35 24.93
CA PHE A 188 -5.10 -11.21 23.85
C PHE A 188 -3.63 -10.96 23.57
N MET A 189 -2.81 -12.03 23.61
CA MET A 189 -1.39 -11.94 23.34
C MET A 189 -0.85 -13.24 22.72
N LEU A 190 -0.23 -13.11 21.56
CA LEU A 190 0.53 -14.19 20.94
C LEU A 190 2.04 -14.06 21.17
N GLU A 191 2.54 -12.90 21.57
CA GLU A 191 3.96 -12.72 21.86
C GLU A 191 4.33 -13.27 23.24
N SER A 192 5.58 -13.71 23.39
CA SER A 192 6.08 -14.28 24.64
C SER A 192 6.19 -13.23 25.77
N PRO A 193 6.12 -13.63 27.06
CA PRO A 193 6.28 -12.70 28.18
C PRO A 193 7.60 -11.92 28.18
N TYR A 194 8.68 -12.52 27.67
CA TYR A 194 9.99 -11.84 27.57
C TYR A 194 10.00 -10.70 26.57
N HIS A 195 9.14 -10.74 25.55
CA HIS A 195 9.00 -9.71 24.52
C HIS A 195 7.72 -8.87 24.72
N THR A 196 7.09 -8.96 25.90
CA THR A 196 5.89 -8.20 26.25
C THR A 196 6.08 -7.42 27.55
N PRO A 197 6.73 -6.23 27.51
CA PRO A 197 6.94 -5.41 28.70
C PRO A 197 5.62 -4.89 29.29
N GLY A 198 5.59 -4.66 30.61
CA GLY A 198 4.46 -4.01 31.30
C GLY A 198 3.41 -4.95 31.89
N LEU A 199 3.53 -6.27 31.71
CA LEU A 199 2.56 -7.25 32.23
C LEU A 199 2.42 -7.22 33.77
N THR A 200 3.50 -6.94 34.50
CA THR A 200 3.47 -6.87 35.96
C THR A 200 2.60 -5.72 36.49
N GLY A 201 2.42 -4.64 35.72
CA GLY A 201 1.65 -3.46 36.11
C GLY A 201 0.13 -3.59 35.93
N VAL A 202 -0.32 -4.67 35.31
CA VAL A 202 -1.73 -4.87 34.90
C VAL A 202 -2.37 -6.15 35.43
N ASN A 203 -1.75 -6.80 36.42
CA ASN A 203 -2.22 -8.09 36.97
C ASN A 203 -3.66 -8.05 37.51
N ASP A 204 -4.14 -6.89 37.96
CA ASP A 204 -5.47 -6.63 38.50
C ASP A 204 -6.47 -6.07 37.47
N VAL A 205 -6.03 -5.86 36.22
CA VAL A 205 -6.79 -5.16 35.18
C VAL A 205 -7.63 -6.15 34.37
N PHE A 206 -6.99 -7.20 33.87
CA PHE A 206 -7.62 -8.19 33.00
C PHE A 206 -8.05 -9.42 33.81
N ASN A 207 -9.23 -9.92 33.50
CA ASN A 207 -9.83 -11.07 34.19
C ASN A 207 -9.78 -12.31 33.30
N TRP A 208 -9.79 -12.14 31.97
CA TRP A 208 -9.59 -13.23 31.02
C TRP A 208 -8.31 -13.02 30.21
N THR A 209 -7.69 -14.13 29.82
CA THR A 209 -6.53 -14.14 28.91
C THR A 209 -6.84 -15.05 27.73
N ALA A 210 -6.41 -14.60 26.55
CA ALA A 210 -6.39 -15.40 25.35
C ALA A 210 -4.97 -15.42 24.80
N THR A 211 -4.28 -16.55 24.93
CA THR A 211 -2.85 -16.64 24.59
C THR A 211 -2.50 -18.02 24.07
N TYR A 212 -1.32 -18.17 23.47
CA TYR A 212 -0.81 -19.46 22.99
C TYR A 212 -0.71 -20.53 24.10
N ARG A 213 -0.66 -20.13 25.38
CA ARG A 213 -0.60 -21.08 26.49
C ARG A 213 -1.87 -21.90 26.62
N HIS A 214 -1.71 -23.20 26.78
CA HIS A 214 -2.83 -24.14 26.95
C HIS A 214 -3.60 -23.94 28.27
N ASP A 215 -3.04 -23.23 29.26
CA ASP A 215 -3.70 -22.89 30.53
C ASP A 215 -4.33 -21.49 30.56
N SER A 216 -4.33 -20.76 29.45
CA SER A 216 -5.06 -19.49 29.32
C SER A 216 -6.58 -19.69 29.47
N VAL A 217 -7.37 -18.63 29.66
CA VAL A 217 -8.83 -18.81 29.69
C VAL A 217 -9.35 -19.26 28.33
N ILE A 218 -8.76 -18.73 27.26
CA ILE A 218 -9.04 -19.08 25.86
C ILE A 218 -7.73 -19.43 25.16
N VAL A 219 -7.57 -20.68 24.73
CA VAL A 219 -6.32 -21.12 24.10
C VAL A 219 -6.23 -20.58 22.67
N ALA A 220 -5.10 -19.93 22.38
CA ALA A 220 -4.83 -19.15 21.19
C ALA A 220 -3.53 -19.54 20.50
N PRO A 221 -3.43 -20.75 19.91
CA PRO A 221 -2.22 -21.12 19.21
C PRO A 221 -2.04 -20.26 17.96
N TYR A 222 -0.81 -20.17 17.45
CA TYR A 222 -0.57 -19.62 16.11
C TYR A 222 -1.26 -20.49 15.05
N GLU A 223 -1.06 -21.80 15.13
CA GLU A 223 -1.67 -22.79 14.23
C GLU A 223 -1.85 -24.12 14.98
N ARG A 224 -2.67 -25.02 14.43
CA ARG A 224 -2.85 -26.39 14.96
C ARG A 224 -2.94 -27.39 13.81
N PHE A 225 -2.13 -28.45 13.84
CA PHE A 225 -2.33 -29.58 12.94
C PHE A 225 -3.45 -30.49 13.45
N THR A 226 -4.34 -30.93 12.56
CA THR A 226 -5.46 -31.83 12.88
C THR A 226 -5.42 -33.05 11.97
N LEU A 227 -5.39 -34.24 12.57
CA LEU A 227 -5.46 -35.48 11.81
C LEU A 227 -6.86 -35.64 11.19
N PHE A 228 -6.93 -36.15 9.95
CA PHE A 228 -8.20 -36.58 9.37
C PHE A 228 -8.73 -37.83 10.07
N ASN A 229 -7.80 -38.68 10.53
CA ASN A 229 -8.09 -39.90 11.29
C ASN A 229 -6.98 -40.11 12.32
N GLU A 230 -7.34 -40.13 13.61
CA GLU A 230 -6.39 -40.30 14.72
C GLU A 230 -5.60 -41.63 14.67
N SER A 231 -6.16 -42.65 14.01
CA SER A 231 -5.51 -43.95 13.85
C SER A 231 -4.46 -43.97 12.74
N VAL A 232 -4.43 -42.97 11.86
CA VAL A 232 -3.54 -42.92 10.69
C VAL A 232 -2.58 -41.74 10.84
N LYS A 233 -1.40 -42.02 11.40
CA LYS A 233 -0.36 -41.01 11.65
C LYS A 233 0.70 -40.92 10.56
N THR A 234 0.76 -41.90 9.67
CA THR A 234 1.73 -41.98 8.58
C THR A 234 1.10 -42.57 7.32
N LEU A 235 1.54 -42.11 6.15
CA LEU A 235 1.18 -42.64 4.83
C LEU A 235 2.45 -42.96 4.02
N PRO A 236 2.34 -43.82 2.98
CA PRO A 236 3.39 -44.00 2.00
C PRO A 236 3.70 -42.67 1.28
N LEU A 237 4.98 -42.44 1.01
CA LEU A 237 5.43 -41.22 0.35
C LEU A 237 5.16 -41.28 -1.15
N LYS A 238 4.70 -40.16 -1.71
CA LYS A 238 4.46 -40.00 -3.16
C LYS A 238 5.68 -39.46 -3.92
N LYS A 239 6.64 -38.87 -3.21
CA LYS A 239 7.85 -38.27 -3.78
C LYS A 239 9.03 -38.37 -2.80
N ASN A 240 10.25 -38.28 -3.33
CA ASN A 240 11.46 -38.11 -2.53
C ASN A 240 11.64 -36.61 -2.18
N TYR A 241 11.48 -36.27 -0.91
CA TYR A 241 11.62 -34.90 -0.40
C TYR A 241 13.07 -34.43 -0.29
N ALA A 242 14.06 -35.31 -0.44
CA ALA A 242 15.48 -34.94 -0.49
C ALA A 242 15.97 -34.66 -1.93
N ALA A 243 15.23 -35.08 -2.94
CA ALA A 243 15.65 -34.98 -4.34
C ALA A 243 15.86 -33.51 -4.76
N GLY A 244 17.02 -33.22 -5.35
CA GLY A 244 17.38 -31.89 -5.85
C GLY A 244 17.92 -30.91 -4.80
N LYS A 245 17.76 -31.19 -3.50
CA LYS A 245 18.25 -30.31 -2.42
C LYS A 245 19.75 -30.47 -2.23
N THR A 246 20.49 -29.39 -2.46
CA THR A 246 21.96 -29.37 -2.39
C THR A 246 22.49 -28.74 -1.11
N LYS A 247 21.77 -27.76 -0.56
CA LYS A 247 22.14 -27.01 0.65
C LYS A 247 21.61 -27.70 1.91
N LYS A 248 22.32 -27.48 3.02
CA LYS A 248 22.04 -28.18 4.29
C LYS A 248 21.01 -27.43 5.13
N VAL A 249 21.43 -26.39 5.84
CA VAL A 249 20.59 -25.72 6.84
C VAL A 249 20.36 -24.25 6.45
N ALA A 250 19.10 -23.82 6.46
CA ALA A 250 18.73 -22.40 6.36
C ALA A 250 18.19 -21.88 7.70
N TRP A 251 18.50 -20.63 8.03
CA TRP A 251 17.89 -19.94 9.17
C TRP A 251 17.42 -18.54 8.80
N PHE A 252 16.13 -18.27 8.91
CA PHE A 252 15.57 -16.94 8.64
C PHE A 252 15.34 -16.20 9.95
N VAL A 253 16.13 -15.15 10.19
CA VAL A 253 16.15 -14.46 11.48
C VAL A 253 16.46 -12.97 11.34
N SER A 254 15.64 -12.15 12.01
CA SER A 254 15.79 -10.69 12.06
C SER A 254 15.88 -10.11 13.48
N ASN A 255 15.44 -10.86 14.51
CA ASN A 255 15.60 -10.45 15.91
C ASN A 255 16.89 -11.02 16.50
N CYS A 256 17.98 -10.24 16.46
CA CYS A 256 19.29 -10.70 16.91
C CYS A 256 19.47 -10.59 18.43
N GLY A 257 18.57 -9.87 19.12
CA GLY A 257 18.62 -9.61 20.56
C GLY A 257 17.84 -10.61 21.42
N ALA A 258 17.38 -11.72 20.85
CA ALA A 258 16.66 -12.77 21.58
C ALA A 258 17.53 -13.36 22.71
N ARG A 259 16.99 -13.40 23.93
CA ARG A 259 17.71 -13.81 25.15
C ARG A 259 17.50 -15.29 25.50
N ASN A 260 17.40 -16.16 24.50
CA ASN A 260 17.20 -17.60 24.69
C ASN A 260 18.39 -18.46 24.22
N GLY A 261 19.54 -17.85 23.91
CA GLY A 261 20.75 -18.57 23.53
C GLY A 261 20.77 -19.09 22.08
N ARG A 262 19.71 -18.84 21.30
CA ARG A 262 19.56 -19.39 19.94
C ARG A 262 20.69 -18.99 19.00
N ARG A 263 21.23 -17.77 19.13
CA ARG A 263 22.33 -17.30 18.28
C ARG A 263 23.62 -18.06 18.60
N GLN A 264 23.95 -18.21 19.88
CA GLN A 264 25.12 -18.97 20.33
C GLN A 264 25.03 -20.44 19.91
N TYR A 265 23.83 -21.01 19.97
CA TYR A 265 23.60 -22.38 19.49
C TYR A 265 23.86 -22.50 17.98
N VAL A 266 23.35 -21.57 17.17
CA VAL A 266 23.60 -21.57 15.72
C VAL A 266 25.06 -21.31 15.38
N GLU A 267 25.72 -20.40 16.10
CA GLU A 267 27.16 -20.13 15.95
C GLU A 267 28.01 -21.38 16.23
N GLU A 268 27.64 -22.19 17.22
CA GLU A 268 28.31 -23.47 17.48
C GLU A 268 27.95 -24.53 16.44
N LEU A 269 26.67 -24.65 16.05
CA LEU A 269 26.22 -25.58 15.02
C LEU A 269 26.90 -25.34 13.67
N ALA A 270 27.07 -24.07 13.28
CA ALA A 270 27.69 -23.65 12.03
C ALA A 270 29.16 -24.05 11.90
N LYS A 271 29.83 -24.44 12.99
CA LYS A 271 31.20 -24.99 12.95
C LYS A 271 31.24 -26.43 12.44
N HIS A 272 30.11 -27.15 12.51
CA HIS A 272 30.03 -28.60 12.24
C HIS A 272 29.17 -28.92 11.00
N ILE A 273 28.30 -28.00 10.55
CA ILE A 273 27.49 -28.14 9.33
C ILE A 273 27.25 -26.77 8.68
N GLN A 274 27.05 -26.73 7.36
CA GLN A 274 26.72 -25.48 6.65
C GLN A 274 25.37 -24.91 7.13
N VAL A 275 25.40 -23.68 7.66
CA VAL A 275 24.20 -22.92 8.03
C VAL A 275 24.19 -21.58 7.30
N ASP A 276 23.24 -21.42 6.38
CA ASP A 276 23.01 -20.18 5.65
C ASP A 276 22.01 -19.31 6.44
N ILE A 277 22.47 -18.17 6.96
CA ILE A 277 21.68 -17.27 7.82
C ILE A 277 21.16 -16.08 7.01
N TYR A 278 19.84 -15.99 6.87
CA TYR A 278 19.15 -14.94 6.13
C TYR A 278 18.45 -13.94 7.06
N GLY A 279 18.53 -12.65 6.72
CA GLY A 279 17.88 -11.56 7.45
C GLY A 279 18.88 -10.69 8.19
N ALA A 280 18.40 -9.82 9.08
CA ALA A 280 19.23 -8.79 9.73
C ALA A 280 20.35 -9.36 10.63
N CYS A 281 20.29 -10.65 10.99
CA CYS A 281 21.29 -11.29 11.85
C CYS A 281 22.34 -12.11 11.08
N GLY A 282 22.28 -12.12 9.75
CA GLY A 282 23.19 -12.91 8.91
C GLY A 282 23.65 -12.13 7.68
N PRO A 283 24.64 -12.69 6.95
CA PRO A 283 25.18 -12.05 5.76
C PRO A 283 24.24 -12.15 4.55
N LEU A 284 23.32 -13.13 4.53
CA LEU A 284 22.38 -13.33 3.42
C LEU A 284 21.10 -12.54 3.65
N ARG A 285 20.44 -12.14 2.56
CA ARG A 285 19.22 -11.35 2.61
C ARG A 285 18.05 -12.13 2.05
N CYS A 286 16.95 -12.08 2.79
CA CYS A 286 15.64 -12.49 2.33
C CYS A 286 14.69 -11.33 2.65
N PRO A 287 14.62 -10.31 1.76
CA PRO A 287 13.74 -9.18 1.99
C PRO A 287 12.28 -9.63 1.92
N ARG A 288 11.43 -9.06 2.76
CA ARG A 288 10.05 -9.53 2.96
C ARG A 288 9.18 -9.40 1.69
N HIS A 289 9.49 -8.51 0.76
CA HIS A 289 8.79 -8.42 -0.53
C HIS A 289 9.13 -9.60 -1.47
N LYS A 290 10.26 -10.31 -1.24
CA LYS A 290 10.64 -11.56 -1.92
C LYS A 290 10.44 -12.80 -1.03
N ALA A 291 9.55 -12.74 -0.04
CA ALA A 291 9.35 -13.84 0.90
C ALA A 291 8.98 -15.16 0.20
N ASN A 292 8.20 -15.10 -0.88
CA ASN A 292 7.82 -16.27 -1.67
C ASN A 292 9.03 -16.91 -2.34
N ASP A 293 9.95 -16.12 -2.91
CA ASP A 293 11.20 -16.63 -3.49
C ASP A 293 12.05 -17.34 -2.44
N CYS A 294 12.13 -16.78 -1.23
CA CYS A 294 12.87 -17.41 -0.13
C CYS A 294 12.23 -18.71 0.36
N PHE A 295 10.91 -18.80 0.39
CA PHE A 295 10.20 -20.04 0.73
C PHE A 295 10.31 -21.09 -0.38
N SER A 296 10.31 -20.65 -1.64
CA SER A 296 10.60 -21.49 -2.81
C SER A 296 12.03 -22.03 -2.76
N MET A 297 13.01 -21.19 -2.42
CA MET A 297 14.40 -21.59 -2.17
C MET A 297 14.49 -22.59 -1.02
N LEU A 298 13.77 -22.39 0.08
CA LEU A 298 13.72 -23.34 1.19
C LEU A 298 13.17 -24.71 0.75
N THR A 299 12.16 -24.70 -0.11
CA THR A 299 11.55 -25.89 -0.70
C THR A 299 12.49 -26.63 -1.64
N LYS A 300 13.18 -25.90 -2.54
CA LYS A 300 13.99 -26.47 -3.62
C LYS A 300 15.42 -26.83 -3.19
N ASP A 301 16.04 -26.00 -2.37
CA ASP A 301 17.50 -26.04 -2.20
C ASP A 301 17.94 -26.65 -0.87
N TYR A 302 17.16 -26.52 0.20
CA TYR A 302 17.57 -26.86 1.57
C TYR A 302 16.91 -28.12 2.11
N LYS A 303 17.69 -28.98 2.79
CA LYS A 303 17.16 -30.14 3.54
C LYS A 303 16.60 -29.75 4.92
N PHE A 304 17.22 -28.80 5.61
CA PHE A 304 16.85 -28.46 6.98
C PHE A 304 16.57 -26.97 7.16
N TYR A 305 15.63 -26.65 8.04
CA TYR A 305 15.26 -25.28 8.39
C TYR A 305 15.28 -25.08 9.90
N LEU A 306 15.96 -24.03 10.38
CA LEU A 306 15.94 -23.68 11.80
C LEU A 306 14.69 -22.87 12.15
N SER A 307 13.68 -23.53 12.71
CA SER A 307 12.46 -22.94 13.26
C SER A 307 12.67 -22.50 14.71
N PHE A 308 13.73 -21.70 14.96
CA PHE A 308 14.11 -21.29 16.32
C PHE A 308 13.28 -20.09 16.78
N GLU A 309 12.55 -20.26 17.89
CA GLU A 309 11.75 -19.21 18.49
C GLU A 309 12.62 -18.15 19.17
N ASN A 310 12.03 -16.98 19.44
CA ASN A 310 12.72 -15.86 20.09
C ASN A 310 12.76 -15.97 21.63
N SER A 311 12.09 -16.99 22.18
CA SER A 311 11.92 -17.26 23.61
C SER A 311 11.68 -18.75 23.84
N ASN A 312 12.25 -19.30 24.91
CA ASN A 312 11.99 -20.69 25.32
C ASN A 312 10.84 -20.69 26.32
N CYS A 313 9.62 -20.62 25.82
CA CYS A 313 8.41 -20.57 26.63
C CYS A 313 7.53 -21.80 26.38
N ARG A 314 6.92 -22.33 27.45
CA ARG A 314 5.92 -23.39 27.37
C ARG A 314 4.83 -23.04 26.37
N ASP A 315 4.45 -23.99 25.50
CA ASP A 315 3.45 -23.84 24.43
C ASP A 315 3.78 -22.83 23.31
N TYR A 316 4.93 -22.16 23.35
CA TYR A 316 5.25 -21.08 22.41
C TYR A 316 5.84 -21.65 21.11
N ILE A 317 4.94 -21.95 20.16
CA ILE A 317 5.26 -22.47 18.83
C ILE A 317 4.55 -21.59 17.80
N THR A 318 5.28 -21.00 16.86
CA THR A 318 4.75 -19.94 15.99
C THR A 318 4.76 -20.31 14.50
N GLU A 319 4.50 -19.31 13.63
CA GLU A 319 4.59 -19.40 12.18
C GLU A 319 5.94 -19.95 11.69
N LYS A 320 7.03 -19.79 12.45
CA LYS A 320 8.35 -20.35 12.09
C LYS A 320 8.30 -21.87 11.97
N PHE A 321 7.54 -22.53 12.83
CA PHE A 321 7.37 -23.97 12.76
C PHE A 321 6.29 -24.35 11.75
N PHE A 322 5.07 -23.83 11.94
CA PHE A 322 3.90 -24.26 11.17
C PHE A 322 3.91 -23.80 9.72
N VAL A 323 4.25 -22.53 9.48
CA VAL A 323 4.18 -21.92 8.14
C VAL A 323 5.52 -22.10 7.44
N ASN A 324 6.62 -21.62 8.02
CA ASN A 324 7.91 -21.63 7.33
C ASN A 324 8.49 -23.06 7.23
N GLY A 325 8.33 -23.88 8.28
CA GLY A 325 8.84 -25.25 8.31
C GLY A 325 7.94 -26.24 7.57
N LEU A 326 6.77 -26.55 8.15
CA LEU A 326 5.94 -27.68 7.70
C LEU A 326 5.36 -27.53 6.29
N THR A 327 5.14 -26.31 5.79
CA THR A 327 4.53 -26.10 4.46
C THR A 327 5.54 -26.14 3.31
N ASN A 328 6.83 -25.94 3.56
CA ASN A 328 7.87 -25.76 2.53
C ASN A 328 8.74 -26.99 2.28
N ASP A 329 8.19 -28.21 2.48
CA ASP A 329 8.84 -29.49 2.17
C ASP A 329 10.30 -29.60 2.67
N VAL A 330 10.58 -28.99 3.82
CA VAL A 330 11.87 -28.94 4.50
C VAL A 330 11.71 -29.52 5.89
N LEU A 331 12.75 -30.15 6.45
CA LEU A 331 12.69 -30.72 7.80
C LEU A 331 12.96 -29.63 8.84
N PRO A 332 11.99 -29.26 9.70
CA PRO A 332 12.19 -28.24 10.72
C PRO A 332 13.02 -28.77 11.89
N ILE A 333 14.03 -28.00 12.28
CA ILE A 333 14.79 -28.15 13.51
C ILE A 333 14.33 -27.06 14.47
N VAL A 334 13.82 -27.45 15.62
CA VAL A 334 13.09 -26.55 16.52
C VAL A 334 13.86 -26.28 17.82
N MET A 335 13.71 -25.06 18.31
CA MET A 335 14.16 -24.60 19.62
C MET A 335 13.14 -23.58 20.14
N GLY A 336 12.60 -23.79 21.34
CA GLY A 336 11.58 -22.90 21.89
C GLY A 336 10.84 -23.55 23.06
N ALA A 337 9.61 -23.99 22.80
CA ALA A 337 8.83 -24.79 23.75
C ALA A 337 9.51 -26.15 24.04
N ALA A 338 9.03 -26.86 25.06
CA ALA A 338 9.57 -28.18 25.39
C ALA A 338 9.23 -29.23 24.31
N PRO A 339 10.01 -30.33 24.17
CA PRO A 339 9.74 -31.38 23.19
C PRO A 339 8.30 -31.91 23.25
N GLU A 340 7.72 -32.02 24.44
CA GLU A 340 6.35 -32.52 24.64
C GLU A 340 5.30 -31.55 24.11
N ASP A 341 5.58 -30.24 24.12
CA ASP A 341 4.69 -29.23 23.56
C ASP A 341 4.67 -29.31 22.02
N TYR A 342 5.83 -29.51 21.39
CA TYR A 342 5.92 -29.77 19.95
C TYR A 342 5.27 -31.09 19.58
N ALA A 343 5.51 -32.17 20.34
CA ALA A 343 4.91 -33.48 20.08
C ALA A 343 3.37 -33.46 20.16
N ARG A 344 2.79 -32.58 21.00
CA ARG A 344 1.34 -32.38 21.08
C ARG A 344 0.79 -31.62 19.86
N ALA A 345 1.52 -30.62 19.37
CA ALA A 345 1.01 -29.69 18.35
C ALA A 345 1.38 -30.06 16.90
N ALA A 346 2.46 -30.82 16.71
CA ALA A 346 3.02 -31.17 15.41
C ALA A 346 2.42 -32.46 14.84
N PRO A 347 2.49 -32.65 13.51
CA PRO A 347 2.31 -33.96 12.91
C PRO A 347 3.32 -34.97 13.49
N TYR A 348 2.94 -36.25 13.47
CA TYR A 348 3.78 -37.32 14.00
C TYR A 348 5.12 -37.41 13.24
N HIS A 349 6.23 -37.42 13.98
CA HIS A 349 7.59 -37.58 13.43
C HIS A 349 7.91 -36.58 12.31
N SER A 350 7.64 -35.28 12.54
CA SER A 350 7.76 -34.23 11.52
C SER A 350 8.84 -33.17 11.78
N PHE A 351 9.62 -33.30 12.85
CA PHE A 351 10.58 -32.28 13.29
C PHE A 351 11.72 -32.91 14.10
N ILE A 352 12.80 -32.16 14.29
CA ILE A 352 13.93 -32.51 15.16
C ILE A 352 14.03 -31.47 16.27
N HIS A 353 14.01 -31.87 17.54
CA HIS A 353 14.22 -30.95 18.66
C HIS A 353 15.69 -30.86 19.07
N VAL A 354 16.20 -29.65 19.30
CA VAL A 354 17.62 -29.47 19.71
C VAL A 354 17.97 -30.17 21.03
N ASP A 355 17.04 -30.19 21.99
CA ASP A 355 17.23 -30.84 23.30
C ASP A 355 17.32 -32.39 23.25
N GLU A 356 17.10 -33.01 22.08
CA GLU A 356 17.35 -34.44 21.88
C GLU A 356 18.87 -34.77 21.80
N PHE A 357 19.71 -33.75 21.68
CA PHE A 357 21.16 -33.86 21.50
C PHE A 357 21.90 -33.24 22.68
N GLU A 358 23.01 -33.86 23.10
CA GLU A 358 23.84 -33.33 24.20
C GLU A 358 24.56 -32.04 23.77
N THR A 359 24.96 -31.94 22.51
CA THR A 359 25.65 -30.78 21.94
C THR A 359 25.19 -30.45 20.51
N PRO A 360 25.41 -29.20 20.03
CA PRO A 360 25.16 -28.84 18.62
C PRO A 360 25.99 -29.66 17.63
N LYS A 361 27.13 -30.20 18.06
CA LYS A 361 27.96 -31.11 17.26
C LYS A 361 27.24 -32.45 17.04
N ASP A 362 26.64 -33.01 18.08
CA ASP A 362 25.89 -34.27 17.98
C ASP A 362 24.67 -34.10 17.05
N LEU A 363 24.00 -32.94 17.11
CA LEU A 363 22.96 -32.58 16.15
C LEU A 363 23.54 -32.53 14.73
N ALA A 364 24.66 -31.85 14.49
CA ALA A 364 25.28 -31.79 13.17
C ALA A 364 25.65 -33.18 12.61
N GLU A 365 26.19 -34.07 13.45
CA GLU A 365 26.48 -35.47 13.07
C GLU A 365 25.22 -36.20 12.64
N TYR A 366 24.10 -35.99 13.34
CA TYR A 366 22.81 -36.55 12.95
C TYR A 366 22.26 -35.95 11.64
N LEU A 367 22.40 -34.64 11.43
CA LEU A 367 21.99 -33.99 10.19
C LEU A 367 22.81 -34.47 8.98
N HIS A 368 24.12 -34.70 9.14
CA HIS A 368 24.95 -35.32 8.10
C HIS A 368 24.50 -36.75 7.80
N LYS A 369 24.08 -37.52 8.81
CA LYS A 369 23.52 -38.85 8.59
C LYS A 369 22.23 -38.79 7.75
N LEU A 370 21.31 -37.88 8.06
CA LEU A 370 20.08 -37.68 7.29
C LEU A 370 20.36 -37.16 5.88
N ASP A 371 21.35 -36.29 5.73
CA ASP A 371 21.73 -35.75 4.44
C ASP A 371 22.27 -36.83 3.48
N ASN A 372 23.01 -37.82 4.02
CA ASN A 372 23.59 -38.92 3.25
C ASN A 372 22.63 -40.10 3.02
N ASP A 373 21.48 -40.14 3.70
CA ASP A 373 20.48 -41.21 3.58
C ASP A 373 19.09 -40.62 3.32
N ASP A 374 18.75 -40.52 2.04
CA ASP A 374 17.44 -40.06 1.60
C ASP A 374 16.31 -40.88 2.22
N THR A 375 16.48 -42.19 2.44
CA THR A 375 15.42 -43.02 3.05
C THR A 375 15.13 -42.53 4.47
N LEU A 376 16.18 -42.33 5.26
CA LEU A 376 16.06 -41.87 6.65
C LEU A 376 15.51 -40.43 6.73
N TYR A 377 15.93 -39.55 5.83
CA TYR A 377 15.38 -38.18 5.74
C TYR A 377 13.89 -38.19 5.40
N ASN A 378 13.48 -39.02 4.44
CA ASN A 378 12.11 -39.07 3.95
C ASN A 378 11.11 -39.62 4.99
N GLU A 379 11.56 -40.41 5.98
CA GLU A 379 10.69 -40.87 7.08
C GLU A 379 10.05 -39.71 7.86
N TYR A 380 10.68 -38.52 7.87
CA TYR A 380 10.13 -37.32 8.50
C TYR A 380 8.97 -36.66 7.73
N PHE A 381 8.64 -37.14 6.53
CA PHE A 381 7.58 -36.59 5.68
C PHE A 381 6.37 -37.52 5.55
N ARG A 382 6.38 -38.67 6.24
CA ARG A 382 5.30 -39.66 6.15
C ARG A 382 3.97 -39.19 6.72
N TRP A 383 3.98 -38.15 7.54
CA TRP A 383 2.76 -37.51 8.03
C TRP A 383 2.02 -36.73 6.94
N LYS A 384 2.66 -36.36 5.82
CA LYS A 384 2.03 -35.56 4.75
C LYS A 384 0.81 -36.32 4.19
N GLY A 385 -0.35 -35.66 4.23
CA GLY A 385 -1.64 -36.22 3.81
C GLY A 385 -2.45 -36.91 4.91
N THR A 386 -1.94 -37.03 6.13
CA THR A 386 -2.68 -37.63 7.27
C THR A 386 -3.65 -36.68 7.96
N GLY A 387 -3.51 -35.38 7.69
CA GLY A 387 -4.28 -34.33 8.34
C GLY A 387 -4.14 -32.99 7.63
N LYS A 388 -4.77 -31.97 8.22
CA LYS A 388 -4.79 -30.60 7.75
C LYS A 388 -4.39 -29.61 8.84
N SER A 389 -3.73 -28.54 8.43
CA SER A 389 -3.79 -27.26 9.16
C SER A 389 -5.07 -26.53 8.73
N PRO A 390 -5.68 -25.65 9.54
CA PRO A 390 -6.89 -24.89 9.18
C PRO A 390 -6.81 -24.12 7.85
N SER A 391 -5.63 -23.92 7.29
CA SER A 391 -5.42 -23.34 5.96
C SER A 391 -5.72 -24.29 4.78
N TRP A 392 -6.25 -25.50 5.01
CA TRP A 392 -6.59 -26.47 3.96
C TRP A 392 -8.08 -26.87 4.01
N GLU A 393 -8.93 -26.05 3.40
CA GLU A 393 -10.22 -26.50 2.86
C GLU A 393 -10.13 -26.53 1.32
N ARG A 394 -10.28 -27.73 0.73
CA ARG A 394 -10.57 -27.92 -0.70
C ARG A 394 -11.62 -29.02 -0.85
N ASN A 395 -12.79 -28.64 -1.39
CA ASN A 395 -13.92 -29.51 -1.79
C ASN A 395 -13.69 -30.10 -3.21
N PRO A 396 -14.74 -30.65 -3.88
CA PRO A 396 -14.99 -32.06 -4.23
C PRO A 396 -14.43 -32.46 -5.63
N SER A 397 -14.70 -33.70 -6.06
CA SER A 397 -14.16 -34.25 -7.32
C SER A 397 -14.78 -33.64 -8.60
N PRO A 398 -14.02 -33.55 -9.72
CA PRO A 398 -14.50 -32.98 -10.98
C PRO A 398 -15.49 -33.87 -11.76
N PRO A 399 -16.28 -33.28 -12.69
CA PRO A 399 -17.21 -33.98 -13.57
C PRO A 399 -16.56 -35.00 -14.53
N PRO A 400 -17.33 -36.00 -15.02
CA PRO A 400 -16.80 -37.08 -15.86
C PRO A 400 -16.22 -36.64 -17.22
N GLU A 401 -16.65 -35.49 -17.75
CA GLU A 401 -16.24 -35.02 -19.08
C GLU A 401 -14.77 -34.57 -19.14
N LEU A 402 -14.17 -34.28 -17.98
CA LEU A 402 -12.79 -33.78 -17.86
C LEU A 402 -11.77 -34.87 -17.49
N GLN A 403 -12.18 -36.15 -17.40
CA GLN A 403 -11.31 -37.27 -17.02
C GLN A 403 -10.19 -37.58 -18.05
N GLY A 404 -10.19 -36.92 -19.22
CA GLY A 404 -9.23 -37.13 -20.30
C GLY A 404 -8.06 -36.15 -20.35
N ASP A 405 -8.11 -35.03 -19.63
CA ASP A 405 -7.09 -33.97 -19.74
C ASP A 405 -6.13 -34.00 -18.54
N LYS A 406 -5.03 -34.74 -18.69
CA LYS A 406 -4.08 -35.01 -17.61
C LYS A 406 -3.38 -33.76 -17.07
N ASP A 407 -3.14 -32.75 -17.91
CA ASP A 407 -2.46 -31.52 -17.48
C ASP A 407 -3.37 -30.60 -16.65
N LEU A 408 -4.68 -30.66 -16.89
CA LEU A 408 -5.72 -29.95 -16.11
C LEU A 408 -6.12 -30.70 -14.83
N LEU A 409 -6.11 -32.03 -14.86
CA LEU A 409 -6.37 -32.87 -13.68
C LEU A 409 -5.19 -32.93 -12.69
N GLU A 410 -3.98 -32.63 -13.14
CA GLU A 410 -2.76 -32.53 -12.31
C GLU A 410 -2.46 -31.10 -11.83
N ALA A 411 -3.29 -30.11 -12.17
CA ALA A 411 -2.96 -28.70 -12.01
C ALA A 411 -2.88 -28.23 -10.55
N GLY A 412 -1.63 -28.06 -10.09
CA GLY A 412 -1.25 -27.41 -8.84
C GLY A 412 -1.39 -25.88 -8.87
N ALA A 413 -0.34 -25.21 -8.41
CA ALA A 413 -0.29 -23.76 -8.35
C ALA A 413 -0.24 -23.10 -9.74
N ILE A 414 -0.72 -21.85 -9.85
CA ILE A 414 -0.54 -20.98 -11.01
C ILE A 414 0.94 -20.62 -11.07
N HIS A 415 1.66 -21.10 -12.08
CA HIS A 415 3.12 -20.98 -12.22
C HIS A 415 3.88 -21.27 -10.90
N ASN A 416 4.58 -20.28 -10.32
CA ASN A 416 5.33 -20.41 -9.06
C ASN A 416 4.59 -19.82 -7.84
N THR A 417 3.36 -19.33 -8.04
CA THR A 417 2.57 -18.76 -6.95
C THR A 417 2.05 -19.82 -5.97
N THR A 418 1.46 -19.41 -4.86
CA THR A 418 0.69 -20.33 -3.98
C THR A 418 -0.77 -20.47 -4.43
N PHE A 419 -1.18 -19.76 -5.48
CA PHE A 419 -2.56 -19.68 -5.92
C PHE A 419 -2.96 -20.90 -6.73
N SER A 420 -4.14 -21.46 -6.49
CA SER A 420 -4.56 -22.71 -7.13
C SER A 420 -5.17 -22.45 -8.51
N LYS A 421 -4.63 -23.09 -9.55
CA LYS A 421 -5.22 -23.10 -10.91
C LYS A 421 -6.67 -23.59 -10.85
N HIS A 422 -6.89 -24.71 -10.15
CA HIS A 422 -8.22 -25.31 -9.98
C HIS A 422 -9.23 -24.39 -9.28
N TRP A 423 -8.84 -23.68 -8.23
CA TRP A 423 -9.75 -22.75 -7.55
C TRP A 423 -10.15 -21.60 -8.48
N LEU A 424 -9.19 -21.00 -9.18
CA LEU A 424 -9.44 -19.92 -10.13
C LEU A 424 -10.42 -20.36 -11.23
N PHE A 425 -10.21 -21.54 -11.83
CA PHE A 425 -11.15 -22.07 -12.82
C PHE A 425 -12.54 -22.30 -12.26
N SER A 426 -12.63 -22.91 -11.08
CA SER A 426 -13.93 -23.17 -10.47
C SER A 426 -14.69 -21.86 -10.24
N THR A 427 -14.00 -20.81 -9.79
CA THR A 427 -14.61 -19.49 -9.58
C THR A 427 -15.07 -18.85 -10.90
N LEU A 428 -14.26 -18.90 -11.96
CA LEU A 428 -14.66 -18.38 -13.29
C LEU A 428 -15.85 -19.15 -13.89
N MET A 429 -15.88 -20.48 -13.73
CA MET A 429 -16.99 -21.30 -14.24
C MET A 429 -18.29 -21.02 -13.47
N LYS A 430 -18.23 -20.94 -12.14
CA LYS A 430 -19.40 -20.52 -11.33
C LYS A 430 -19.93 -19.16 -11.76
N LEU A 431 -19.03 -18.20 -12.04
CA LEU A 431 -19.41 -16.88 -12.52
C LEU A 431 -20.15 -16.94 -13.86
N ILE A 432 -19.65 -17.72 -14.82
CA ILE A 432 -20.32 -17.88 -16.13
C ILE A 432 -21.70 -18.53 -15.96
N GLU A 433 -21.77 -19.64 -15.23
CA GLU A 433 -23.01 -20.38 -15.00
C GLU A 433 -24.07 -19.51 -14.32
N GLU A 434 -23.68 -18.71 -13.32
CA GLU A 434 -24.60 -17.85 -12.58
C GLU A 434 -25.15 -16.72 -13.47
N VAL A 435 -24.29 -16.09 -14.27
CA VAL A 435 -24.70 -15.02 -15.20
C VAL A 435 -25.55 -15.55 -16.36
N GLU A 436 -25.36 -16.81 -16.76
CA GLU A 436 -26.22 -17.48 -17.75
C GLU A 436 -27.58 -17.88 -17.15
N ARG A 437 -27.60 -18.41 -15.92
CA ARG A 437 -28.81 -18.77 -15.17
C ARG A 437 -29.73 -17.58 -14.93
N GLU A 438 -29.18 -16.40 -14.64
CA GLU A 438 -29.95 -15.16 -14.52
C GLU A 438 -30.60 -14.70 -15.84
N ASN A 439 -30.01 -15.06 -16.99
CA ASN A 439 -30.57 -14.73 -18.29
C ASN A 439 -31.65 -15.72 -18.73
N ASP A 440 -31.56 -17.00 -18.38
CA ASP A 440 -32.57 -18.02 -18.73
C ASP A 440 -33.87 -17.88 -17.92
N ASN A 441 -33.80 -17.37 -16.70
CA ASN A 441 -35.00 -17.08 -15.89
C ASN A 441 -35.89 -15.96 -16.49
N LYS A 442 -35.46 -15.29 -17.57
CA LYS A 442 -36.23 -14.25 -18.27
C LYS A 442 -37.38 -14.76 -19.13
N GLU A 443 -37.52 -16.07 -19.39
CA GLU A 443 -38.70 -16.55 -20.14
C GLU A 443 -39.96 -16.72 -19.27
N SER A 444 -39.89 -16.48 -17.94
CA SER A 444 -40.98 -16.89 -17.06
C SER A 444 -41.53 -15.92 -16.03
N GLU A 445 -41.12 -14.65 -15.93
CA GLU A 445 -41.89 -13.69 -15.11
C GLU A 445 -41.62 -12.20 -15.43
N ASP A 446 -42.56 -11.60 -16.16
CA ASP A 446 -42.84 -10.16 -16.12
C ASP A 446 -43.36 -9.79 -14.73
N GLN A 447 -42.47 -9.35 -13.83
CA GLN A 447 -42.87 -8.56 -12.67
C GLN A 447 -41.72 -7.71 -12.14
N ALA A 448 -41.91 -6.40 -12.27
CA ALA A 448 -41.04 -5.35 -11.76
C ALA A 448 -40.87 -5.49 -10.23
N SER A 449 -39.70 -5.96 -9.81
CA SER A 449 -39.11 -5.58 -8.52
C SER A 449 -37.69 -5.12 -8.78
N ASP A 450 -37.41 -3.88 -8.38
CA ASP A 450 -36.20 -3.10 -8.61
C ASP A 450 -34.99 -3.58 -7.77
N PHE A 451 -35.02 -4.82 -7.30
CA PHE A 451 -33.89 -5.46 -6.61
C PHE A 451 -33.09 -6.23 -7.66
N ARG A 452 -32.05 -5.58 -8.19
CA ARG A 452 -30.96 -6.25 -8.93
C ARG A 452 -30.47 -7.39 -8.04
N VAL A 453 -30.68 -8.63 -8.47
CA VAL A 453 -30.19 -9.82 -7.76
C VAL A 453 -28.67 -9.79 -7.91
N ASP A 454 -27.98 -9.69 -6.77
CA ASP A 454 -26.52 -9.81 -6.73
C ASP A 454 -26.15 -11.29 -6.80
N VAL A 455 -24.95 -11.61 -7.28
CA VAL A 455 -24.44 -12.98 -7.21
C VAL A 455 -24.40 -13.45 -5.75
N ASP A 456 -24.43 -14.77 -5.53
CA ASP A 456 -24.36 -15.29 -4.18
C ASP A 456 -23.12 -14.77 -3.42
N GLU A 457 -23.24 -14.52 -2.12
CA GLU A 457 -22.16 -13.91 -1.31
C GLU A 457 -20.88 -14.77 -1.28
N GLU A 458 -20.98 -16.09 -1.47
CA GLU A 458 -19.84 -17.00 -1.54
C GLU A 458 -19.08 -16.79 -2.86
N LEU A 459 -19.78 -16.71 -3.99
CA LEU A 459 -19.19 -16.38 -5.29
C LEU A 459 -18.62 -14.96 -5.28
N GLN A 460 -19.31 -13.97 -4.73
CA GLN A 460 -18.78 -12.61 -4.58
C GLN A 460 -17.46 -12.59 -3.77
N THR A 461 -17.40 -13.37 -2.68
CA THR A 461 -16.18 -13.53 -1.88
C THR A 461 -15.06 -14.19 -2.67
N GLU A 462 -15.37 -15.17 -3.51
CA GLU A 462 -14.41 -15.78 -4.42
C GLU A 462 -13.92 -14.79 -5.48
N LEU A 463 -14.80 -13.98 -6.07
CA LEU A 463 -14.42 -12.97 -7.04
C LEU A 463 -13.54 -11.86 -6.44
N CYS A 464 -13.82 -11.43 -5.20
CA CYS A 464 -12.94 -10.50 -4.47
C CYS A 464 -11.54 -11.10 -4.23
N LYS A 465 -11.45 -12.41 -3.94
CA LYS A 465 -10.14 -13.08 -3.83
C LYS A 465 -9.43 -13.15 -5.19
N LEU A 466 -10.18 -13.37 -6.27
CA LEU A 466 -9.62 -13.36 -7.62
C LEU A 466 -9.12 -11.96 -8.00
N TRP A 467 -9.82 -10.92 -7.58
CA TRP A 467 -9.38 -9.53 -7.72
C TRP A 467 -8.09 -9.24 -6.94
N ASP A 468 -7.99 -9.68 -5.68
CA ASP A 468 -6.73 -9.61 -4.92
C ASP A 468 -5.59 -10.35 -5.65
N MET A 469 -5.91 -11.49 -6.27
CA MET A 469 -4.92 -12.33 -6.97
C MET A 469 -4.47 -11.74 -8.31
N SER A 470 -5.33 -11.00 -9.02
CA SER A 470 -4.99 -10.40 -10.31
C SER A 470 -4.00 -9.25 -10.20
N MET A 471 -3.59 -8.85 -8.99
CA MET A 471 -2.42 -7.98 -8.78
C MET A 471 -1.08 -8.70 -8.99
N ASN A 472 -1.07 -10.03 -9.13
CA ASN A 472 0.13 -10.81 -9.38
C ASN A 472 0.34 -11.07 -10.87
N SER A 473 1.52 -10.71 -11.40
CA SER A 473 1.83 -10.83 -12.84
C SER A 473 1.73 -12.27 -13.36
N GLU A 474 2.15 -13.29 -12.59
CA GLU A 474 2.01 -14.69 -13.01
C GLU A 474 0.52 -15.12 -13.08
N VAL A 475 -0.34 -14.57 -12.21
CA VAL A 475 -1.79 -14.81 -12.28
C VAL A 475 -2.40 -14.10 -13.49
N VAL A 476 -1.94 -12.89 -13.81
CA VAL A 476 -2.41 -12.13 -14.98
C VAL A 476 -2.05 -12.84 -16.28
N GLN A 477 -0.80 -13.31 -16.43
CA GLN A 477 -0.38 -14.09 -17.59
C GLN A 477 -1.23 -15.36 -17.74
N PHE A 478 -1.50 -16.06 -16.64
CA PHE A 478 -2.38 -17.21 -16.65
C PHE A 478 -3.83 -16.83 -17.04
N LEU A 479 -4.40 -15.78 -16.45
CA LEU A 479 -5.74 -15.30 -16.83
C LEU A 479 -5.82 -14.98 -18.33
N GLN A 480 -4.76 -14.40 -18.90
CA GLN A 480 -4.66 -14.13 -20.32
C GLN A 480 -4.59 -15.42 -21.17
N GLU A 481 -3.76 -16.39 -20.79
CA GLU A 481 -3.70 -17.71 -21.46
C GLU A 481 -5.08 -18.39 -21.55
N PHE A 482 -5.92 -18.20 -20.53
CA PHE A 482 -7.26 -18.77 -20.42
C PHE A 482 -8.39 -17.89 -20.98
N LYS A 483 -8.06 -16.81 -21.69
CA LYS A 483 -9.07 -15.92 -22.30
C LYS A 483 -10.04 -15.34 -21.28
N ALA A 484 -9.54 -15.03 -20.08
CA ALA A 484 -10.35 -14.46 -19.01
C ALA A 484 -10.89 -13.07 -19.38
N VAL A 485 -10.17 -12.30 -20.22
CA VAL A 485 -10.63 -11.01 -20.72
C VAL A 485 -11.98 -11.15 -21.43
N GLU A 486 -12.12 -12.11 -22.35
CA GLU A 486 -13.37 -12.35 -23.07
C GLU A 486 -14.50 -12.83 -22.13
N ILE A 487 -14.14 -13.61 -21.10
CA ILE A 487 -15.09 -14.03 -20.06
C ILE A 487 -15.63 -12.81 -19.32
N PHE A 488 -14.76 -11.94 -18.81
CA PHE A 488 -15.19 -10.76 -18.05
C PHE A 488 -15.99 -9.77 -18.91
N VAL A 489 -15.60 -9.56 -20.18
CA VAL A 489 -16.42 -8.77 -21.12
C VAL A 489 -17.81 -9.40 -21.32
N GLY A 490 -17.87 -10.72 -21.47
CA GLY A 490 -19.13 -11.47 -21.57
C GLY A 490 -19.99 -11.36 -20.31
N VAL A 491 -19.37 -11.40 -19.14
CA VAL A 491 -20.03 -11.25 -17.83
C VAL A 491 -20.58 -9.83 -17.68
N ILE A 492 -19.75 -8.80 -17.90
CA ILE A 492 -20.14 -7.39 -17.76
C ILE A 492 -21.30 -7.04 -18.69
N SER A 493 -21.27 -7.50 -19.94
CA SER A 493 -22.35 -7.22 -20.90
C SER A 493 -23.69 -7.90 -20.56
N LYS A 494 -23.66 -8.96 -19.75
CA LYS A 494 -24.86 -9.74 -19.36
C LYS A 494 -25.33 -9.46 -17.93
N SER A 495 -24.42 -9.04 -17.04
CA SER A 495 -24.66 -8.85 -15.62
C SER A 495 -25.57 -7.64 -15.37
N LYS A 496 -26.49 -7.79 -14.41
CA LYS A 496 -27.27 -6.67 -13.86
C LYS A 496 -26.81 -6.27 -12.46
N ALA A 497 -25.84 -6.98 -11.88
CA ALA A 497 -25.32 -6.77 -10.54
C ALA A 497 -24.15 -5.77 -10.56
N PRO A 498 -24.30 -4.56 -9.98
CA PRO A 498 -23.25 -3.55 -9.99
C PRO A 498 -21.94 -4.05 -9.39
N ARG A 499 -22.03 -4.84 -8.31
CA ARG A 499 -20.86 -5.37 -7.62
C ARG A 499 -20.06 -6.35 -8.46
N VAL A 500 -20.72 -7.19 -9.27
CA VAL A 500 -20.03 -8.10 -10.20
C VAL A 500 -19.34 -7.32 -11.30
N THR A 501 -19.99 -6.29 -11.82
CA THR A 501 -19.43 -5.41 -12.84
C THR A 501 -18.21 -4.67 -12.29
N GLU A 502 -18.31 -4.10 -11.09
CA GLU A 502 -17.19 -3.47 -10.36
C GLU A 502 -16.02 -4.44 -10.21
N ILE A 503 -16.23 -5.64 -9.66
CA ILE A 503 -15.14 -6.61 -9.43
C ILE A 503 -14.52 -7.05 -10.76
N SER A 504 -15.33 -7.30 -11.79
CA SER A 504 -14.85 -7.72 -13.11
C SER A 504 -14.03 -6.62 -13.77
N MET A 505 -14.48 -5.36 -13.68
CA MET A 505 -13.73 -4.20 -14.15
C MET A 505 -12.43 -4.00 -13.37
N GLY A 506 -12.46 -4.20 -12.05
CA GLY A 506 -11.26 -4.12 -11.21
C GLY A 506 -10.23 -5.21 -11.53
N ILE A 507 -10.68 -6.42 -11.87
CA ILE A 507 -9.80 -7.49 -12.36
C ILE A 507 -9.17 -7.09 -13.70
N LEU A 508 -9.96 -6.62 -14.66
CA LEU A 508 -9.46 -6.13 -15.95
C LEU A 508 -8.47 -4.96 -15.78
N GLY A 509 -8.76 -4.03 -14.87
CA GLY A 509 -7.86 -2.93 -14.53
C GLY A 509 -6.54 -3.39 -13.91
N ASN A 510 -6.54 -4.46 -13.12
CA ASN A 510 -5.29 -5.06 -12.62
C ASN A 510 -4.52 -5.78 -13.72
N MET A 511 -5.23 -6.47 -14.62
CA MET A 511 -4.63 -7.15 -15.77
C MET A 511 -3.96 -6.16 -16.73
N ALA A 512 -4.56 -4.98 -16.93
CA ALA A 512 -4.00 -3.92 -17.76
C ALA A 512 -2.72 -3.28 -17.21
N CYS A 513 -2.36 -3.54 -15.93
CA CYS A 513 -1.06 -3.12 -15.39
C CYS A 513 0.11 -3.95 -15.95
N ASP A 514 -0.14 -5.13 -16.51
CA ASP A 514 0.85 -5.91 -17.25
C ASP A 514 0.89 -5.43 -18.71
N SER A 515 2.07 -5.03 -19.20
CA SER A 515 2.20 -4.34 -20.49
C SER A 515 1.71 -5.19 -21.68
N GLU A 516 2.08 -6.48 -21.73
CA GLU A 516 1.70 -7.37 -22.83
C GLU A 516 0.19 -7.61 -22.84
N VAL A 517 -0.40 -7.81 -21.67
CA VAL A 517 -1.86 -8.01 -21.53
C VAL A 517 -2.62 -6.72 -21.84
N CYS A 518 -2.09 -5.56 -21.45
CA CYS A 518 -2.66 -4.25 -21.78
C CYS A 518 -2.74 -4.04 -23.29
N VAL A 519 -1.66 -4.32 -24.02
CA VAL A 519 -1.62 -4.24 -25.49
C VAL A 519 -2.64 -5.20 -26.10
N ALA A 520 -2.67 -6.46 -25.67
CA ALA A 520 -3.64 -7.45 -26.16
C ALA A 520 -5.10 -7.05 -25.89
N MET A 521 -5.38 -6.47 -24.71
CA MET A 521 -6.70 -5.92 -24.38
C MET A 521 -7.04 -4.71 -25.25
N SER A 522 -6.08 -3.85 -25.55
CA SER A 522 -6.26 -2.66 -26.38
C SER A 522 -6.59 -2.99 -27.83
N GLU A 523 -6.14 -4.12 -28.37
CA GLU A 523 -6.49 -4.60 -29.71
C GLU A 523 -7.95 -5.09 -29.77
N ASN A 524 -8.52 -5.54 -28.64
CA ASN A 524 -9.87 -6.07 -28.57
C ASN A 524 -10.92 -4.96 -28.54
N GLU A 525 -11.59 -4.74 -29.68
CA GLU A 525 -12.63 -3.71 -29.84
C GLU A 525 -13.78 -3.84 -28.82
N LYS A 526 -14.12 -5.07 -28.39
CA LYS A 526 -15.18 -5.28 -27.39
C LYS A 526 -14.80 -4.74 -26.02
N VAL A 527 -13.52 -4.84 -25.63
CA VAL A 527 -13.01 -4.29 -24.37
C VAL A 527 -13.13 -2.77 -24.42
N ARG A 528 -12.66 -2.15 -25.51
CA ARG A 528 -12.72 -0.69 -25.68
C ARG A 528 -14.15 -0.17 -25.63
N ASN A 529 -15.03 -0.74 -26.45
CA ASN A 529 -16.44 -0.32 -26.51
C ASN A 529 -17.16 -0.53 -25.17
N MET A 530 -16.87 -1.62 -24.46
CA MET A 530 -17.45 -1.90 -23.14
C MET A 530 -16.99 -0.86 -22.11
N ALA A 531 -15.69 -0.56 -22.02
CA ALA A 531 -15.16 0.40 -21.06
C ALA A 531 -15.71 1.82 -21.31
N LEU A 532 -15.78 2.25 -22.57
CA LEU A 532 -16.34 3.57 -22.92
C LEU A 532 -17.83 3.67 -22.62
N LEU A 533 -18.60 2.59 -22.84
CA LEU A 533 -20.02 2.53 -22.49
C LEU A 533 -20.24 2.59 -20.98
N LEU A 534 -19.34 1.99 -20.19
CA LEU A 534 -19.45 2.01 -18.73
C LEU A 534 -19.22 3.38 -18.08
N LEU A 535 -18.71 4.37 -18.81
CA LEU A 535 -18.63 5.76 -18.31
C LEU A 535 -20.02 6.39 -18.07
N ASP A 536 -21.08 5.84 -18.66
CA ASP A 536 -22.48 6.23 -18.42
C ASP A 536 -23.14 5.42 -17.26
N ASN A 537 -22.36 4.64 -16.51
CA ASN A 537 -22.92 3.83 -15.42
C ASN A 537 -23.29 4.70 -14.20
N SER A 538 -24.38 4.36 -13.51
CA SER A 538 -24.82 5.08 -12.31
C SER A 538 -24.10 4.65 -11.02
N ASP A 539 -23.30 3.59 -11.05
CA ASP A 539 -22.59 3.03 -9.89
C ASP A 539 -21.16 3.62 -9.76
N PRO A 540 -20.87 4.40 -8.69
CA PRO A 540 -19.58 5.08 -8.54
C PRO A 540 -18.37 4.14 -8.47
N GLN A 541 -18.52 2.96 -7.88
CA GLN A 541 -17.43 1.99 -7.76
C GLN A 541 -17.07 1.39 -9.11
N THR A 542 -18.07 1.09 -9.94
CA THR A 542 -17.85 0.67 -11.33
C THR A 542 -17.16 1.76 -12.15
N LEU A 543 -17.57 3.02 -11.97
CA LEU A 543 -16.92 4.16 -12.63
C LEU A 543 -15.46 4.33 -12.19
N ASN A 544 -15.15 4.12 -10.90
CA ASN A 544 -13.76 4.17 -10.39
C ASN A 544 -12.84 3.21 -11.14
N GLU A 545 -13.25 1.95 -11.26
CA GLU A 545 -12.45 0.93 -11.94
C GLU A 545 -12.41 1.15 -13.46
N THR A 546 -13.47 1.72 -14.03
CA THR A 546 -13.52 2.09 -15.45
C THR A 546 -12.51 3.20 -15.76
N ALA A 547 -12.51 4.28 -14.98
CA ALA A 547 -11.56 5.38 -15.12
C ALA A 547 -10.11 4.89 -14.92
N ARG A 548 -9.88 4.02 -13.92
CA ARG A 548 -8.55 3.42 -13.68
C ARG A 548 -8.05 2.57 -14.85
N LEU A 549 -8.92 1.76 -15.45
CA LEU A 549 -8.58 0.96 -16.64
C LEU A 549 -8.20 1.86 -17.82
N LEU A 550 -8.99 2.91 -18.08
CA LEU A 550 -8.72 3.85 -19.17
C LEU A 550 -7.41 4.61 -18.96
N TYR A 551 -7.18 5.13 -17.74
CA TYR A 551 -5.92 5.76 -17.35
C TYR A 551 -4.72 4.83 -17.56
N THR A 552 -4.80 3.60 -17.03
CA THR A 552 -3.73 2.60 -17.14
C THR A 552 -3.41 2.28 -18.60
N SER A 553 -4.45 2.16 -19.42
CA SER A 553 -4.31 1.80 -20.83
C SER A 553 -3.77 2.94 -21.70
N LEU A 554 -4.11 4.20 -21.40
CA LEU A 554 -3.56 5.37 -22.07
C LEU A 554 -2.12 5.68 -21.63
N SER A 555 -1.79 5.34 -20.39
CA SER A 555 -0.42 5.48 -19.86
C SER A 555 0.55 4.49 -20.51
N ASN A 556 0.05 3.40 -21.11
CA ASN A 556 0.88 2.45 -21.84
C ASN A 556 1.18 2.95 -23.27
N PRO A 557 2.47 3.16 -23.63
CA PRO A 557 2.85 3.72 -24.93
C PRO A 557 2.35 2.97 -26.17
N GLU A 558 2.29 1.65 -26.08
CA GLU A 558 1.94 0.76 -27.19
C GLU A 558 0.42 0.60 -27.32
N ALA A 559 -0.31 0.62 -26.20
CA ALA A 559 -1.76 0.49 -26.17
C ALA A 559 -2.52 1.79 -26.49
N ARG A 560 -1.94 2.96 -26.16
CA ARG A 560 -2.67 4.25 -26.18
C ARG A 560 -3.32 4.60 -27.51
N GLY A 561 -2.69 4.28 -28.64
CA GLY A 561 -3.19 4.66 -29.96
C GLY A 561 -4.56 4.07 -30.27
N ALA A 562 -4.81 2.82 -29.87
CA ALA A 562 -6.10 2.15 -30.06
C ALA A 562 -7.20 2.77 -29.19
N TRP A 563 -6.86 3.23 -27.98
CA TRP A 563 -7.79 3.87 -27.05
C TRP A 563 -8.14 5.29 -27.48
N ILE A 564 -7.16 6.10 -27.91
CA ILE A 564 -7.39 7.44 -28.46
C ILE A 564 -8.32 7.35 -29.67
N GLN A 565 -8.06 6.42 -30.60
CA GLN A 565 -8.92 6.21 -31.76
C GLN A 565 -10.36 5.86 -31.36
N ALA A 566 -10.54 5.00 -30.35
CA ALA A 566 -11.86 4.63 -29.86
C ALA A 566 -12.59 5.80 -29.18
N ILE A 567 -11.87 6.59 -28.36
CA ILE A 567 -12.43 7.77 -27.69
C ILE A 567 -12.87 8.82 -28.70
N THR A 568 -12.05 9.08 -29.74
CA THR A 568 -12.36 10.06 -30.79
C THR A 568 -13.57 9.63 -31.64
N GLN A 569 -13.80 8.33 -31.79
CA GLN A 569 -14.96 7.79 -32.53
C GLN A 569 -16.22 7.69 -31.68
N ALA A 570 -16.09 7.62 -30.36
CA ALA A 570 -17.22 7.52 -29.45
C ALA A 570 -17.90 8.88 -29.24
N GLU A 571 -19.24 8.87 -29.22
CA GLU A 571 -20.03 10.06 -28.93
C GLU A 571 -20.17 10.27 -27.41
N ASN A 572 -20.25 11.54 -26.98
CA ASN A 572 -20.60 11.94 -25.61
C ASN A 572 -19.62 11.55 -24.48
N ILE A 573 -18.39 11.11 -24.80
CA ILE A 573 -17.40 10.78 -23.74
C ILE A 573 -17.09 11.98 -22.86
N GLN A 574 -16.87 13.15 -23.45
CA GLN A 574 -16.66 14.39 -22.71
C GLN A 574 -17.87 14.73 -21.82
N ASP A 575 -19.09 14.49 -22.29
CA ASP A 575 -20.31 14.74 -21.53
C ASP A 575 -20.42 13.82 -20.31
N HIS A 576 -20.03 12.56 -20.43
CA HIS A 576 -19.97 11.63 -19.30
C HIS A 576 -18.94 12.09 -18.25
N ILE A 577 -17.75 12.51 -18.68
CA ILE A 577 -16.72 13.06 -17.78
C ILE A 577 -17.25 14.32 -17.06
N ASN A 578 -17.88 15.23 -17.81
CA ASN A 578 -18.50 16.43 -17.26
C ASN A 578 -19.56 16.09 -16.22
N PHE A 579 -20.41 15.10 -16.51
CA PHE A 579 -21.44 14.64 -15.59
C PHE A 579 -20.83 14.07 -14.30
N ILE A 580 -19.77 13.27 -14.38
CA ILE A 580 -19.08 12.71 -13.20
C ILE A 580 -18.55 13.84 -12.31
N PHE A 581 -17.84 14.82 -12.89
CA PHE A 581 -17.31 15.96 -12.14
C PHE A 581 -18.40 16.84 -11.51
N GLN A 582 -19.55 16.99 -12.18
CA GLN A 582 -20.67 17.78 -11.68
C GLN A 582 -21.52 17.08 -10.61
N SER A 583 -21.58 15.74 -10.62
CA SER A 583 -22.58 14.99 -9.85
C SER A 583 -22.03 14.12 -8.71
N SER A 584 -20.71 13.87 -8.67
CA SER A 584 -20.11 12.95 -7.71
C SER A 584 -19.40 13.65 -6.55
N THR A 585 -19.74 13.26 -5.32
CA THR A 585 -19.02 13.65 -4.08
C THR A 585 -17.96 12.62 -3.65
N ASN A 586 -17.75 11.56 -4.44
CA ASN A 586 -16.76 10.53 -4.17
C ASN A 586 -15.37 11.03 -4.59
N SER A 587 -14.48 11.27 -3.63
CA SER A 587 -13.13 11.79 -3.88
C SER A 587 -12.31 10.89 -4.80
N ASP A 588 -12.44 9.58 -4.65
CA ASP A 588 -11.65 8.60 -5.42
C ASP A 588 -12.12 8.59 -6.89
N LEU A 589 -13.43 8.75 -7.11
CA LEU A 589 -13.99 8.87 -8.47
C LEU A 589 -13.53 10.14 -9.16
N LEU A 590 -13.60 11.26 -8.46
CA LEU A 590 -13.15 12.54 -9.02
C LEU A 590 -11.66 12.52 -9.32
N HIS A 591 -10.85 11.90 -8.45
CA HIS A 591 -9.42 11.73 -8.68
C HIS A 591 -9.11 10.84 -9.88
N ASN A 592 -9.63 9.61 -9.92
CA ASN A 592 -9.36 8.67 -11.02
C ASN A 592 -9.86 9.22 -12.37
N THR A 593 -11.00 9.92 -12.37
CA THR A 593 -11.53 10.56 -13.59
C THR A 593 -10.64 11.73 -14.02
N ALA A 594 -10.09 12.49 -13.07
CA ALA A 594 -9.11 13.54 -13.36
C ALA A 594 -7.81 12.94 -13.92
N GLU A 595 -7.26 11.87 -13.34
CA GLU A 595 -6.05 11.21 -13.86
C GLU A 595 -6.26 10.70 -15.29
N PHE A 596 -7.43 10.08 -15.56
CA PHE A 596 -7.80 9.67 -16.91
C PHE A 596 -7.85 10.86 -17.89
N LEU A 597 -8.49 11.96 -17.50
CA LEU A 597 -8.56 13.16 -18.35
C LEU A 597 -7.17 13.77 -18.56
N ASP A 598 -6.37 13.86 -17.50
CA ASP A 598 -5.02 14.42 -17.51
C ASP A 598 -4.13 13.70 -18.52
N VAL A 599 -4.03 12.37 -18.43
CA VAL A 599 -3.23 11.59 -19.38
C VAL A 599 -3.79 11.70 -20.80
N LEU A 600 -5.11 11.75 -20.98
CA LEU A 600 -5.72 11.86 -22.30
C LEU A 600 -5.37 13.18 -23.00
N LEU A 601 -5.42 14.30 -22.28
CA LEU A 601 -5.13 15.62 -22.83
C LEU A 601 -3.62 15.86 -23.00
N ASP A 602 -2.78 15.20 -22.21
CA ASP A 602 -1.32 15.29 -22.34
C ASP A 602 -0.81 14.50 -23.57
N VAL A 603 -1.43 13.35 -23.87
CA VAL A 603 -0.97 12.50 -24.99
C VAL A 603 -1.56 12.87 -26.35
N ASP A 604 -2.69 13.58 -26.42
CA ASP A 604 -3.36 13.94 -27.66
C ASP A 604 -3.76 15.42 -27.71
N GLU A 605 -2.96 16.20 -28.44
CA GLU A 605 -3.12 17.66 -28.58
C GLU A 605 -4.44 18.03 -29.29
N GLU A 606 -4.92 17.24 -30.25
CA GLU A 606 -6.18 17.51 -30.97
C GLU A 606 -7.39 17.36 -30.05
N LEU A 607 -7.42 16.33 -29.20
CA LEU A 607 -8.43 16.18 -28.16
C LEU A 607 -8.30 17.26 -27.09
N CYS A 608 -7.10 17.65 -26.69
CA CYS A 608 -6.88 18.78 -25.77
C CYS A 608 -7.52 20.06 -26.32
N GLU A 609 -7.22 20.44 -27.56
CA GLU A 609 -7.81 21.61 -28.23
C GLU A 609 -9.34 21.48 -28.33
N LYS A 610 -9.85 20.32 -28.75
CA LYS A 610 -11.28 20.09 -28.97
C LYS A 610 -12.09 20.08 -27.67
N TRP A 611 -11.54 19.52 -26.59
CA TRP A 611 -12.25 19.36 -25.32
C TRP A 611 -12.08 20.56 -24.39
N ALA A 612 -11.22 21.51 -24.75
CA ALA A 612 -11.01 22.78 -24.07
C ALA A 612 -12.25 23.69 -24.16
N THR A 613 -13.30 23.33 -23.43
CA THR A 613 -14.60 24.02 -23.42
C THR A 613 -14.88 24.65 -22.07
N PRO A 614 -15.68 25.74 -22.01
CA PRO A 614 -16.08 26.33 -20.73
C PRO A 614 -16.84 25.34 -19.82
N LEU A 615 -17.60 24.42 -20.42
CA LEU A 615 -18.35 23.39 -19.68
C LEU A 615 -17.41 22.43 -18.93
N LEU A 616 -16.31 22.02 -19.55
CA LEU A 616 -15.30 21.16 -18.91
C LEU A 616 -14.60 21.88 -17.74
N ILE A 617 -14.28 23.15 -17.90
CA ILE A 617 -13.67 23.93 -16.82
C ILE A 617 -14.66 24.09 -15.67
N GLN A 618 -15.92 24.40 -15.96
CA GLN A 618 -16.96 24.53 -14.93
C GLN A 618 -17.24 23.21 -14.21
N SER A 619 -17.23 22.08 -14.92
CA SER A 619 -17.41 20.75 -14.31
C SER A 619 -16.26 20.44 -13.35
N MET A 620 -15.01 20.64 -13.77
CA MET A 620 -13.82 20.49 -12.90
C MET A 620 -13.84 21.44 -11.69
N LEU A 621 -14.28 22.69 -11.87
CA LEU A 621 -14.43 23.63 -10.75
C LEU A 621 -15.47 23.15 -9.73
N GLU A 622 -16.54 22.50 -10.17
CA GLU A 622 -17.51 21.89 -9.26
C GLU A 622 -16.93 20.67 -8.53
N ALA A 623 -16.14 19.84 -9.21
CA ALA A 623 -15.39 18.75 -8.56
C ALA A 623 -14.42 19.27 -7.48
N ILE A 624 -13.66 20.34 -7.77
CA ILE A 624 -12.76 20.97 -6.80
C ILE A 624 -13.51 21.47 -5.57
N LYS A 625 -14.70 22.07 -5.75
CA LYS A 625 -15.54 22.50 -4.62
C LYS A 625 -15.99 21.30 -3.77
N GLN A 626 -16.33 20.18 -4.39
CA GLN A 626 -16.79 18.97 -3.71
C GLN A 626 -15.69 18.29 -2.89
N ILE A 627 -14.47 18.19 -3.44
CA ILE A 627 -13.28 17.65 -2.73
C ILE A 627 -12.86 18.60 -1.59
N GLY A 628 -13.09 19.89 -1.78
CA GLY A 628 -12.71 20.96 -0.86
C GLY A 628 -11.25 21.40 -1.04
N CYS A 629 -10.91 22.55 -0.46
CA CYS A 629 -9.61 23.20 -0.68
C CYS A 629 -8.47 22.63 0.17
N LYS A 630 -8.54 21.38 0.64
CA LYS A 630 -7.40 20.76 1.33
C LYS A 630 -6.42 20.23 0.29
N TYR A 631 -5.13 20.27 0.60
CA TYR A 631 -4.11 19.62 -0.20
C TYR A 631 -4.51 18.16 -0.49
N SER A 632 -4.70 17.83 -1.77
CA SER A 632 -5.06 16.51 -2.27
C SER A 632 -4.44 16.29 -3.64
N GLU A 633 -4.07 15.05 -3.95
CA GLU A 633 -3.49 14.67 -5.25
C GLU A 633 -4.44 15.02 -6.40
N ALA A 634 -5.75 14.84 -6.21
CA ALA A 634 -6.76 15.23 -7.18
C ALA A 634 -6.74 16.73 -7.54
N LEU A 635 -6.50 17.61 -6.56
CA LEU A 635 -6.38 19.04 -6.83
C LEU A 635 -5.15 19.34 -7.70
N GLU A 636 -4.01 18.68 -7.42
CA GLU A 636 -2.80 18.82 -8.23
C GLU A 636 -3.03 18.35 -9.67
N THR A 637 -3.76 17.24 -9.87
CA THR A 637 -4.16 16.77 -11.20
C THR A 637 -5.02 17.82 -11.92
N PHE A 638 -6.04 18.39 -11.28
CA PHE A 638 -6.84 19.46 -11.92
C PHE A 638 -6.01 20.68 -12.29
N LEU A 639 -5.03 21.07 -11.46
CA LEU A 639 -4.12 22.18 -11.77
C LEU A 639 -3.29 21.88 -13.02
N HIS A 640 -2.81 20.63 -13.17
CA HIS A 640 -2.10 20.20 -14.36
C HIS A 640 -3.00 20.22 -15.60
N ILE A 641 -4.22 19.69 -15.51
CA ILE A 641 -5.20 19.76 -16.60
C ILE A 641 -5.46 21.21 -17.04
N PHE A 642 -5.68 22.15 -16.11
CA PHE A 642 -5.85 23.56 -16.48
C PHE A 642 -4.60 24.12 -17.18
N GLN A 643 -3.41 23.70 -16.78
CA GLN A 643 -2.17 24.11 -17.44
C GLN A 643 -2.02 23.49 -18.84
N LEU A 644 -2.44 22.24 -19.06
CA LEU A 644 -2.52 21.64 -20.40
C LEU A 644 -3.50 22.41 -21.29
N LEU A 645 -4.70 22.72 -20.79
CA LEU A 645 -5.66 23.55 -21.53
C LEU A 645 -5.08 24.93 -21.86
N SER A 646 -4.21 25.45 -21.00
CA SER A 646 -3.59 26.77 -21.21
C SER A 646 -2.56 26.80 -22.35
N THR A 647 -2.17 25.64 -22.90
CA THR A 647 -1.26 25.56 -24.05
C THR A 647 -1.97 25.60 -25.40
N THR A 648 -3.31 25.56 -25.44
CA THR A 648 -4.12 25.59 -26.68
C THR A 648 -4.87 26.91 -26.82
N GLU A 649 -5.19 27.32 -28.05
CA GLU A 649 -5.88 28.60 -28.30
C GLU A 649 -7.29 28.57 -27.70
N MET A 650 -8.06 27.53 -27.99
CA MET A 650 -9.41 27.34 -27.45
C MET A 650 -9.44 27.21 -25.91
N GLY A 651 -8.39 26.63 -25.32
CA GLY A 651 -8.30 26.49 -23.88
C GLY A 651 -7.98 27.78 -23.17
N VAL A 652 -7.12 28.64 -23.73
CA VAL A 652 -6.94 30.01 -23.20
C VAL A 652 -8.25 30.78 -23.21
N GLU A 653 -9.00 30.76 -24.32
CA GLU A 653 -10.32 31.42 -24.40
C GLU A 653 -11.28 30.92 -23.31
N SER A 654 -11.38 29.61 -23.15
CA SER A 654 -12.28 28.98 -22.17
C SER A 654 -11.87 29.25 -20.72
N LEU A 655 -10.56 29.25 -20.42
CA LEU A 655 -10.01 29.58 -19.10
C LEU A 655 -10.30 31.04 -18.73
N VAL A 656 -10.17 31.95 -19.70
CA VAL A 656 -10.47 33.38 -19.53
C VAL A 656 -11.96 33.60 -19.30
N GLU A 657 -12.84 32.92 -20.05
CA GLU A 657 -14.28 32.98 -19.83
C GLU A 657 -14.68 32.52 -18.41
N CYS A 658 -14.00 31.50 -17.89
CA CYS A 658 -14.26 30.93 -16.56
C CYS A 658 -13.44 31.58 -15.43
N ALA A 659 -12.70 32.66 -15.71
CA ALA A 659 -11.66 33.15 -14.83
C ALA A 659 -12.16 33.62 -13.43
N ASP A 660 -13.36 34.19 -13.33
CA ASP A 660 -13.95 34.59 -12.04
C ASP A 660 -14.19 33.38 -11.10
N GLY A 661 -14.47 32.20 -11.67
CA GLY A 661 -14.63 30.94 -10.92
C GLY A 661 -13.31 30.22 -10.65
N LEU A 662 -12.34 30.37 -11.55
CA LEU A 662 -11.04 29.68 -11.52
C LEU A 662 -9.98 30.38 -10.67
N CYS A 663 -9.97 31.72 -10.64
CA CYS A 663 -8.99 32.48 -9.86
C CYS A 663 -9.04 32.18 -8.34
N PRO A 664 -10.23 32.09 -7.68
CA PRO A 664 -10.30 31.78 -6.25
C PRO A 664 -9.65 30.45 -5.82
N PRO A 665 -9.92 29.28 -6.46
CA PRO A 665 -9.25 28.03 -6.08
C PRO A 665 -7.74 28.05 -6.35
N LEU A 666 -7.27 28.68 -7.44
CA LEU A 666 -5.83 28.85 -7.72
C LEU A 666 -5.14 29.65 -6.62
N MET A 667 -5.69 30.82 -6.28
CA MET A 667 -5.16 31.66 -5.20
C MET A 667 -5.21 30.93 -3.86
N LYS A 668 -6.28 30.17 -3.59
CA LYS A 668 -6.42 29.44 -2.34
C LYS A 668 -5.38 28.34 -2.20
N TYR A 669 -5.07 27.61 -3.28
CA TYR A 669 -4.02 26.60 -3.30
C TYR A 669 -2.64 27.22 -3.01
N LEU A 670 -2.32 28.34 -3.65
CA LEU A 670 -1.06 29.06 -3.43
C LEU A 670 -0.97 29.59 -1.99
N GLU A 671 -2.05 30.13 -1.44
CA GLU A 671 -2.13 30.60 -0.05
C GLU A 671 -1.86 29.48 0.96
N ILE A 672 -2.50 28.31 0.79
CA ILE A 672 -2.31 27.16 1.70
C ILE A 672 -0.88 26.64 1.60
N THR A 673 -0.37 26.52 0.38
CA THR A 673 1.01 26.04 0.16
C THR A 673 2.05 26.99 0.77
N CYS A 674 1.72 28.29 0.80
CA CYS A 674 2.55 29.35 1.36
C CYS A 674 2.08 29.83 2.73
N GLU A 675 1.32 29.03 3.50
CA GLU A 675 0.80 29.44 4.81
C GLU A 675 1.95 29.59 5.82
N ASP A 676 2.85 28.60 5.86
CA ASP A 676 4.03 28.56 6.72
C ASP A 676 5.06 29.66 6.37
N GLU A 677 5.93 30.00 7.33
CA GLU A 677 7.01 30.96 7.11
C GLU A 677 8.07 30.45 6.12
N ILE A 678 8.28 29.14 6.08
CA ILE A 678 9.20 28.43 5.18
C ILE A 678 8.36 27.50 4.31
N VAL A 679 8.43 27.68 2.99
CA VAL A 679 7.69 26.85 2.04
C VAL A 679 8.48 25.56 1.77
N GLY A 680 7.91 24.41 2.13
CA GLY A 680 8.43 23.11 1.71
C GLY A 680 8.08 22.87 0.23
N LEU A 681 9.10 22.93 -0.64
CA LEU A 681 8.93 22.72 -2.09
C LEU A 681 8.88 21.24 -2.51
N GLU A 682 9.36 20.34 -1.66
CA GLU A 682 9.46 18.91 -1.96
C GLU A 682 8.09 18.32 -2.31
N GLY A 683 7.97 17.75 -3.51
CA GLY A 683 6.74 17.14 -4.04
C GLY A 683 5.72 18.13 -4.62
N LYS A 684 5.90 19.45 -4.46
CA LYS A 684 4.90 20.47 -4.85
C LYS A 684 5.28 21.32 -6.05
N GLN A 685 6.48 21.11 -6.60
CA GLN A 685 7.06 21.99 -7.61
C GLN A 685 6.22 22.06 -8.90
N ALA A 686 5.75 20.91 -9.38
CA ALA A 686 4.94 20.82 -10.60
C ALA A 686 3.58 21.51 -10.42
N ALA A 687 2.84 21.18 -9.35
CA ALA A 687 1.54 21.78 -9.09
C ALA A 687 1.61 23.31 -8.85
N LEU A 688 2.67 23.79 -8.20
CA LEU A 688 2.95 25.24 -8.09
C LEU A 688 3.18 25.88 -9.46
N ALA A 689 3.95 25.23 -10.33
CA ALA A 689 4.21 25.72 -11.69
C ALA A 689 2.91 25.76 -12.50
N SER A 690 2.09 24.72 -12.46
CA SER A 690 0.79 24.68 -13.15
C SER A 690 -0.16 25.77 -12.66
N ALA A 691 -0.32 25.93 -11.33
CA ALA A 691 -1.18 26.96 -10.77
C ALA A 691 -0.73 28.38 -11.15
N LEU A 692 0.58 28.66 -11.08
CA LEU A 692 1.13 29.96 -11.46
C LEU A 692 1.03 30.23 -12.96
N SER A 693 1.21 29.21 -13.80
CA SER A 693 1.10 29.32 -15.26
C SER A 693 -0.32 29.73 -15.67
N VAL A 694 -1.34 29.03 -15.16
CA VAL A 694 -2.75 29.33 -15.45
C VAL A 694 -3.12 30.71 -14.90
N LEU A 695 -2.65 31.05 -13.71
CA LEU A 695 -2.90 32.37 -13.11
C LEU A 695 -2.25 33.49 -13.92
N ASN A 696 -1.05 33.26 -14.48
CA ASN A 696 -0.39 34.24 -15.35
C ASN A 696 -1.19 34.47 -16.64
N ILE A 697 -1.70 33.40 -17.26
CA ILE A 697 -2.53 33.51 -18.47
C ILE A 697 -3.82 34.28 -18.20
N ILE A 698 -4.49 34.01 -17.08
CA ILE A 698 -5.66 34.80 -16.66
C ILE A 698 -5.26 36.25 -16.40
N PHE A 699 -4.10 36.48 -15.79
CA PHE A 699 -3.58 37.82 -15.51
C PHE A 699 -3.32 38.62 -16.80
N THR A 700 -2.71 38.02 -17.81
CA THR A 700 -2.39 38.70 -19.07
C THR A 700 -3.60 38.89 -19.98
N SER A 701 -4.65 38.08 -19.80
CA SER A 701 -5.77 38.00 -20.75
C SER A 701 -7.11 38.49 -20.18
N HIS A 702 -7.21 38.81 -18.88
CA HIS A 702 -8.45 39.28 -18.24
C HIS A 702 -8.23 40.53 -17.36
N ASP A 703 -8.34 41.72 -17.93
CA ASP A 703 -8.09 43.02 -17.27
C ASP A 703 -8.76 43.20 -15.89
N GLY A 704 -10.02 42.75 -15.77
CA GLY A 704 -10.77 42.85 -14.53
C GLY A 704 -10.18 42.04 -13.37
N ILE A 705 -9.55 40.89 -13.66
CA ILE A 705 -8.90 40.02 -12.67
C ILE A 705 -7.46 40.49 -12.47
N ALA A 706 -6.76 40.87 -13.55
CA ALA A 706 -5.44 41.49 -13.47
C ALA A 706 -5.43 42.67 -12.49
N THR A 707 -6.42 43.57 -12.60
CA THR A 707 -6.59 44.72 -11.70
C THR A 707 -6.84 44.29 -10.24
N LYS A 708 -7.59 43.21 -10.01
CA LYS A 708 -7.83 42.67 -8.65
C LYS A 708 -6.53 42.08 -8.07
N LEU A 709 -5.79 41.30 -8.87
CA LEU A 709 -4.53 40.67 -8.47
C LEU A 709 -3.43 41.70 -8.20
N LEU A 710 -3.31 42.75 -9.01
CA LEU A 710 -2.35 43.84 -8.79
C LEU A 710 -2.60 44.65 -7.51
N LYS A 711 -3.84 44.65 -7.01
CA LYS A 711 -4.22 45.27 -5.72
C LYS A 711 -3.97 44.35 -4.53
N ASP A 712 -3.82 43.05 -4.77
CA ASP A 712 -3.67 42.06 -3.72
C ASP A 712 -2.19 41.84 -3.39
N GLU A 713 -1.75 42.35 -2.24
CA GLU A 713 -0.38 42.12 -1.75
C GLU A 713 -0.04 40.64 -1.56
N LYS A 714 -1.05 39.75 -1.45
CA LYS A 714 -0.83 38.32 -1.27
C LYS A 714 -0.11 37.68 -2.43
N LEU A 715 -0.40 38.08 -3.68
CA LEU A 715 0.25 37.49 -4.86
C LEU A 715 1.77 37.71 -4.80
N LEU A 716 2.19 38.93 -4.50
CA LEU A 716 3.61 39.23 -4.33
C LEU A 716 4.22 38.48 -3.12
N ARG A 717 3.48 38.38 -2.00
CA ARG A 717 3.94 37.61 -0.82
C ARG A 717 4.19 36.15 -1.18
N ILE A 718 3.33 35.56 -2.01
CA ILE A 718 3.49 34.19 -2.52
C ILE A 718 4.78 34.10 -3.36
N PHE A 719 5.01 35.01 -4.32
CA PHE A 719 6.23 35.00 -5.13
C PHE A 719 7.49 35.07 -4.26
N LEU A 720 7.52 35.98 -3.29
CA LEU A 720 8.65 36.15 -2.36
C LEU A 720 8.88 34.91 -1.49
N LYS A 721 7.81 34.25 -1.04
CA LYS A 721 7.89 33.02 -0.23
C LYS A 721 8.37 31.82 -1.04
N ILE A 722 7.97 31.69 -2.30
CA ILE A 722 8.42 30.60 -3.19
C ILE A 722 9.89 30.79 -3.57
N LEU A 723 10.32 32.02 -3.88
CA LEU A 723 11.71 32.31 -4.26
C LEU A 723 12.72 32.10 -3.14
N GLU A 724 12.31 32.17 -1.88
CA GLU A 724 13.21 31.99 -0.74
C GLU A 724 13.90 30.62 -0.73
N PRO A 725 13.17 29.49 -0.75
CA PRO A 725 13.75 28.15 -0.88
C PRO A 725 14.16 27.78 -2.33
N LEU A 726 13.53 28.38 -3.36
CA LEU A 726 13.80 28.03 -4.75
C LEU A 726 15.16 28.53 -5.25
N MET A 727 15.53 29.79 -4.94
CA MET A 727 16.74 30.40 -5.50
C MET A 727 18.05 29.68 -5.12
N PRO A 728 18.26 29.20 -3.88
CA PRO A 728 19.42 28.40 -3.53
C PRO A 728 19.51 27.11 -4.36
N LEU A 729 18.39 26.41 -4.53
CA LEU A 729 18.33 25.16 -5.31
C LEU A 729 18.64 25.40 -6.79
N ILE A 730 18.12 26.48 -7.38
CA ILE A 730 18.41 26.84 -8.78
C ILE A 730 19.90 27.19 -8.97
N LYS A 731 20.54 27.82 -7.99
CA LYS A 731 21.98 28.08 -8.05
C LYS A 731 22.77 26.79 -7.98
N GLN A 732 22.41 25.87 -7.08
CA GLN A 732 23.04 24.56 -6.98
C GLN A 732 22.94 23.79 -8.30
N ILE A 733 21.75 23.72 -8.90
CA ILE A 733 21.54 23.05 -10.20
C ILE A 733 22.42 23.67 -11.30
N ASN A 734 22.45 24.99 -11.41
CA ASN A 734 23.27 25.67 -12.42
C ASN A 734 24.79 25.48 -12.20
N GLU A 735 25.24 25.37 -10.94
CA GLU A 735 26.63 25.13 -10.57
C GLU A 735 27.06 23.68 -10.88
N GLU A 736 26.17 22.71 -10.64
CA GLU A 736 26.35 21.29 -11.01
C GLU A 736 26.45 21.14 -12.54
N ASP A 737 25.49 21.67 -13.30
CA ASP A 737 25.48 21.63 -14.78
C ASP A 737 26.75 22.28 -15.37
N SER A 738 27.19 23.39 -14.78
CA SER A 738 28.41 24.09 -15.19
C SER A 738 29.68 23.29 -14.91
N SER A 739 29.67 22.49 -13.83
CA SER A 739 30.80 21.66 -13.41
C SER A 739 30.89 20.37 -14.24
N GLU A 740 29.76 19.74 -14.55
CA GLU A 740 29.67 18.60 -15.47
C GLU A 740 30.10 18.98 -16.88
N MET A 741 29.60 20.10 -17.41
CA MET A 741 29.98 20.60 -18.74
C MET A 741 31.48 21.00 -18.82
N GLN A 742 32.11 21.33 -17.69
CA GLN A 742 33.56 21.54 -17.60
C GLN A 742 34.34 20.21 -17.50
N MET A 743 33.81 19.19 -16.83
CA MET A 743 34.41 17.85 -16.77
C MET A 743 34.34 17.12 -18.12
N GLU A 744 33.24 17.21 -18.87
CA GLU A 744 33.15 16.68 -20.24
C GLU A 744 34.16 17.37 -21.18
N LYS A 745 34.27 18.70 -21.11
CA LYS A 745 35.27 19.46 -21.89
C LYS A 745 36.72 19.13 -21.49
N ALA A 746 36.96 18.68 -20.26
CA ALA A 746 38.27 18.21 -19.80
C ALA A 746 38.56 16.75 -20.22
N GLY A 747 37.53 15.89 -20.28
CA GLY A 747 37.62 14.49 -20.71
C GLY A 747 37.95 14.33 -22.21
N VAL A 748 37.47 15.26 -23.05
CA VAL A 748 37.76 15.27 -24.50
C VAL A 748 39.20 15.68 -24.83
N ARG A 749 39.98 16.23 -23.87
CA ARG A 749 41.38 16.67 -24.09
C ARG A 749 42.46 15.61 -23.82
N LYS A 750 42.10 14.36 -23.53
CA LYS A 750 43.05 13.24 -23.39
C LYS A 750 42.69 12.06 -24.27
N LYS A 751 42.73 12.24 -25.59
CA LYS A 751 43.00 11.17 -26.57
C LYS A 751 43.31 11.80 -27.91
N GLY A 752 44.55 11.64 -28.37
CA GLY A 752 44.94 12.00 -29.73
C GLY A 752 46.22 12.82 -29.79
N ASP A 753 47.35 12.20 -29.47
CA ASP A 753 48.63 12.58 -30.06
C ASP A 753 49.19 11.29 -30.67
N ASP A 754 48.99 11.11 -31.97
CA ASP A 754 50.00 10.55 -32.86
C ASP A 754 49.56 10.59 -34.34
N SER A 755 50.51 10.98 -35.17
CA SER A 755 50.64 10.82 -36.63
C SER A 755 50.06 11.89 -37.59
N GLN A 756 51.02 12.68 -38.10
CA GLN A 756 51.32 12.95 -39.52
C GLN A 756 50.46 13.92 -40.35
N SER A 757 51.03 15.13 -40.50
CA SER A 757 51.36 15.83 -41.76
C SER A 757 50.33 15.91 -42.89
N GLY A 758 49.88 17.15 -43.16
CA GLY A 758 49.29 17.53 -44.45
C GLY A 758 48.81 18.98 -44.48
N GLN A 759 49.59 19.84 -45.16
CA GLN A 759 49.22 21.15 -45.75
C GLN A 759 47.87 21.05 -46.53
N GLU A 760 47.05 22.07 -46.82
CA GLU A 760 47.17 23.53 -46.91
C GLU A 760 45.77 24.13 -47.18
N MET A 761 45.59 25.39 -46.77
CA MET A 761 44.80 26.49 -47.39
C MET A 761 43.34 26.34 -47.87
N ALA A 762 42.48 27.15 -47.22
CA ALA A 762 41.64 28.24 -47.77
C ALA A 762 40.67 27.90 -48.94
N THR A 763 39.36 28.18 -48.89
CA THR A 763 38.77 29.53 -48.88
C THR A 763 37.23 29.45 -48.91
N SER A 764 36.62 30.39 -48.18
CA SER A 764 35.43 31.20 -48.52
C SER A 764 34.19 30.64 -49.26
N SER A 765 33.04 30.94 -48.63
CA SER A 765 31.95 31.79 -49.14
C SER A 765 30.68 31.17 -49.76
N ASN A 766 29.59 31.48 -49.07
CA ASN A 766 28.38 32.19 -49.52
C ASN A 766 27.25 31.50 -50.30
N LYS A 767 26.05 31.85 -49.78
CA LYS A 767 24.75 32.12 -50.41
C LYS A 767 23.91 30.88 -50.79
N GLN A 768 22.75 30.65 -50.15
CA GLN A 768 21.51 31.46 -50.06
C GLN A 768 20.61 31.26 -51.29
N SER A 769 19.31 31.14 -50.95
CA SER A 769 18.06 31.25 -51.73
C SER A 769 17.38 29.97 -52.26
N LYS A 770 16.17 29.82 -51.71
CA LYS A 770 15.00 29.01 -52.04
C LYS A 770 14.54 29.15 -53.50
N GLU A 771 13.85 28.12 -54.00
CA GLU A 771 12.60 28.25 -54.79
C GLU A 771 11.83 26.92 -54.83
N ASP A 772 10.51 27.05 -54.95
CA ASP A 772 9.43 26.08 -54.75
C ASP A 772 9.14 25.17 -55.97
N GLU A 773 8.54 23.99 -55.71
CA GLU A 773 7.28 23.46 -56.29
C GLU A 773 7.19 21.92 -56.47
N LYS A 774 6.27 21.35 -55.68
CA LYS A 774 5.26 20.28 -55.92
C LYS A 774 5.58 18.96 -56.69
N SER A 775 5.26 17.90 -55.93
CA SER A 775 4.51 16.67 -56.27
C SER A 775 5.22 15.53 -57.03
N SER A 776 5.42 14.39 -56.38
CA SER A 776 4.65 13.14 -56.56
C SER A 776 5.33 11.97 -55.82
N GLU A 777 4.63 10.84 -55.78
CA GLU A 777 4.61 9.80 -54.75
C GLU A 777 5.83 8.84 -54.63
N LYS A 778 5.99 8.39 -53.38
CA LYS A 778 6.36 7.06 -52.86
C LYS A 778 7.83 6.58 -52.78
N GLU A 779 8.15 6.24 -51.51
CA GLU A 779 9.02 5.17 -51.00
C GLU A 779 10.54 5.29 -51.17
N THR A 780 11.24 5.68 -50.10
CA THR A 780 12.17 4.77 -49.41
C THR A 780 12.59 5.32 -48.04
N ALA A 781 12.64 4.41 -47.06
CA ALA A 781 12.97 4.64 -45.67
C ALA A 781 14.48 4.77 -45.41
N GLN A 782 14.84 5.64 -44.46
CA GLN A 782 16.03 5.57 -43.60
C GLN A 782 15.79 6.56 -42.44
N LYS A 783 15.31 6.09 -41.28
CA LYS A 783 16.11 5.73 -40.08
C LYS A 783 17.13 6.81 -39.70
N SER A 784 16.80 7.56 -38.65
CA SER A 784 17.76 8.25 -37.78
C SER A 784 17.34 8.04 -36.34
N ASP A 785 17.95 7.02 -35.74
CA ASP A 785 18.43 6.93 -34.35
C ASP A 785 17.53 7.51 -33.25
N GLU A 786 16.57 6.69 -32.82
CA GLU A 786 16.26 6.54 -31.40
C GLU A 786 17.52 5.97 -30.71
N GLN A 787 18.03 6.67 -29.70
CA GLN A 787 18.96 6.09 -28.75
C GLN A 787 18.20 5.78 -27.47
N ASP A 788 18.25 4.49 -27.16
CA ASP A 788 17.76 3.82 -25.97
C ASP A 788 18.22 4.51 -24.68
N ASP A 789 17.28 4.87 -23.82
CA ASP A 789 17.50 4.98 -22.37
C ASP A 789 16.62 3.93 -21.69
N ASP A 790 17.12 2.70 -21.74
CA ASP A 790 16.53 1.53 -21.10
C ASP A 790 16.94 1.48 -19.61
N ALA A 791 16.04 0.92 -18.83
CA ALA A 791 16.05 0.90 -17.37
C ALA A 791 17.36 0.38 -16.74
N ASN A 792 17.87 1.14 -15.76
CA ASN A 792 18.85 0.64 -14.81
C ASN A 792 18.60 1.27 -13.42
N GLU A 793 17.54 0.83 -12.73
CA GLU A 793 17.38 1.06 -11.29
C GLU A 793 18.29 0.08 -10.53
N GLY A 794 19.54 0.49 -10.34
CA GLY A 794 20.41 -0.01 -9.27
C GLY A 794 20.33 0.94 -8.09
N ASP A 795 19.74 0.50 -6.98
CA ASP A 795 19.86 1.18 -5.69
C ASP A 795 21.31 1.06 -5.19
N ASP A 796 22.13 2.06 -5.52
CA ASP A 796 23.38 2.38 -4.84
C ASP A 796 23.03 3.19 -3.57
N ASP A 797 22.74 2.52 -2.46
CA ASP A 797 22.74 3.15 -1.13
C ASP A 797 24.20 3.36 -0.69
N ASN A 798 24.85 4.37 -1.26
CA ASN A 798 25.95 5.08 -0.60
C ASN A 798 25.39 6.36 0.00
N ASP A 799 25.42 6.44 1.34
CA ASP A 799 25.14 7.63 2.12
C ASP A 799 25.92 8.85 1.57
N ASN A 800 25.24 9.72 0.81
CA ASN A 800 25.55 11.12 0.60
C ASN A 800 24.21 11.87 0.48
N ASP A 801 23.79 12.52 1.57
CA ASP A 801 22.48 13.16 1.76
C ASP A 801 22.17 14.39 0.86
N ASP A 802 22.90 14.66 -0.24
CA ASP A 802 22.87 15.98 -0.91
C ASP A 802 22.54 16.02 -2.43
N GLU A 803 22.25 14.88 -3.11
CA GLU A 803 22.01 14.89 -4.57
C GLU A 803 20.52 14.97 -4.95
N ILE A 804 20.13 16.03 -5.68
CA ILE A 804 18.75 16.26 -6.14
C ILE A 804 18.48 15.37 -7.36
N SER A 805 17.42 14.55 -7.33
CA SER A 805 16.99 13.74 -8.49
C SER A 805 16.76 14.59 -9.76
N GLU A 806 17.17 14.08 -10.93
CA GLU A 806 16.97 14.72 -12.24
C GLU A 806 15.51 15.13 -12.53
N LYS A 807 14.54 14.34 -12.05
CA LYS A 807 13.11 14.69 -12.17
C LYS A 807 12.79 15.94 -11.34
N ALA A 808 13.33 16.02 -10.13
CA ALA A 808 13.15 17.18 -9.25
C ALA A 808 13.86 18.42 -9.80
N LYS A 809 15.05 18.29 -10.40
CA LYS A 809 15.76 19.39 -11.08
C LYS A 809 14.90 20.01 -12.19
N ARG A 810 14.31 19.17 -13.05
CA ARG A 810 13.41 19.62 -14.15
C ARG A 810 12.21 20.40 -13.61
N HIS A 811 11.52 19.89 -12.59
CA HIS A 811 10.36 20.59 -12.03
C HIS A 811 10.73 21.90 -11.31
N LEU A 812 11.86 21.95 -10.61
CA LEU A 812 12.36 23.18 -9.98
C LEU A 812 12.67 24.25 -11.03
N MET A 813 13.32 23.88 -12.13
CA MET A 813 13.59 24.79 -13.25
C MET A 813 12.31 25.27 -13.93
N MET A 814 11.33 24.39 -14.11
CA MET A 814 10.03 24.77 -14.66
C MET A 814 9.32 25.81 -13.78
N LEU A 815 9.25 25.54 -12.47
CA LEU A 815 8.68 26.48 -11.49
C LEU A 815 9.40 27.83 -11.52
N TYR A 816 10.73 27.84 -11.60
CA TYR A 816 11.50 29.07 -11.68
C TYR A 816 11.16 29.87 -12.94
N ARG A 817 11.11 29.23 -14.12
CA ARG A 817 10.77 29.91 -15.39
C ARG A 817 9.36 30.48 -15.40
N VAL A 818 8.38 29.74 -14.89
CA VAL A 818 6.98 30.22 -14.78
C VAL A 818 6.93 31.44 -13.87
N LEU A 819 7.62 31.39 -12.73
CA LEU A 819 7.65 32.49 -11.78
C LEU A 819 8.36 33.72 -12.36
N GLN A 820 9.44 33.53 -13.12
CA GLN A 820 10.10 34.61 -13.87
C GLN A 820 9.14 35.28 -14.86
N GLY A 821 8.48 34.51 -15.72
CA GLY A 821 7.50 35.03 -16.68
C GLY A 821 6.38 35.81 -15.99
N PHE A 822 5.77 35.24 -14.96
CA PHE A 822 4.69 35.91 -14.25
C PHE A 822 5.17 37.18 -13.52
N THR A 823 6.35 37.16 -12.91
CA THR A 823 6.92 38.39 -12.32
C THR A 823 7.22 39.46 -13.37
N PHE A 824 7.66 39.07 -14.57
CA PHE A 824 7.84 40.00 -15.68
C PHE A 824 6.52 40.68 -16.05
N ASP A 825 5.46 39.89 -16.27
CA ASP A 825 4.15 40.40 -16.68
C ASP A 825 3.54 41.33 -15.62
N VAL A 826 3.62 40.95 -14.34
CA VAL A 826 3.17 41.80 -13.23
C VAL A 826 3.92 43.13 -13.19
N MET A 827 5.25 43.11 -13.31
CA MET A 827 6.06 44.33 -13.26
C MET A 827 5.85 45.20 -14.50
N PHE A 828 5.62 44.59 -15.67
CA PHE A 828 5.29 45.30 -16.90
C PHE A 828 3.93 46.01 -16.79
N SER A 829 2.89 45.33 -16.30
CA SER A 829 1.58 45.96 -16.07
C SER A 829 1.66 47.11 -15.06
N ILE A 830 2.47 46.97 -14.00
CA ILE A 830 2.70 48.07 -13.04
C ILE A 830 3.43 49.24 -13.71
N HIS A 831 4.41 48.98 -14.57
CA HIS A 831 5.11 50.01 -15.32
C HIS A 831 4.14 50.84 -16.18
N VAL A 832 3.31 50.17 -16.98
CA VAL A 832 2.30 50.80 -17.84
C VAL A 832 1.33 51.66 -17.00
N ALA A 833 0.80 51.10 -15.91
CA ALA A 833 -0.10 51.84 -15.01
C ALA A 833 0.58 53.07 -14.38
N MET A 834 1.85 52.97 -14.00
CA MET A 834 2.61 54.09 -13.45
C MET A 834 2.90 55.18 -14.49
N THR A 835 3.10 54.81 -15.77
CA THR A 835 3.32 55.78 -16.86
C THR A 835 2.03 56.49 -17.27
N GLU A 836 0.91 55.77 -17.39
CA GLU A 836 -0.39 56.36 -17.73
C GLU A 836 -0.85 57.36 -16.65
N GLU A 837 -0.65 57.04 -15.36
CA GLU A 837 -0.95 57.96 -14.25
C GLU A 837 -0.12 59.25 -14.29
N ASP A 838 1.11 59.20 -14.81
CA ASP A 838 1.98 60.37 -14.90
C ASP A 838 1.61 61.25 -16.11
N GLU A 839 1.18 60.65 -17.23
CA GLU A 839 0.64 61.37 -18.39
C GLU A 839 -0.70 62.07 -18.07
N GLU A 840 -1.63 61.41 -17.36
CA GLU A 840 -2.91 62.01 -16.95
C GLU A 840 -2.74 63.21 -15.99
N LYS A 841 -1.69 63.21 -15.17
CA LYS A 841 -1.37 64.34 -14.27
C LYS A 841 -0.84 65.54 -15.02
N ASP A 842 0.05 65.30 -15.98
CA ASP A 842 0.62 66.34 -16.84
C ASP A 842 -0.48 67.03 -17.68
N GLU A 843 -1.54 66.30 -18.04
CA GLU A 843 -2.72 66.88 -18.71
C GLU A 843 -3.70 67.60 -17.77
N GLN A 844 -3.90 67.14 -16.53
CA GLN A 844 -4.93 67.68 -15.62
C GLN A 844 -4.46 68.76 -14.64
N ASN A 845 -3.16 69.06 -14.55
CA ASN A 845 -2.60 70.15 -13.72
C ASN A 845 -3.10 70.14 -12.25
N LYS A 846 -3.36 68.95 -11.71
CA LYS A 846 -3.83 68.75 -10.32
C LYS A 846 -2.67 68.30 -9.44
N GLU A 847 -2.12 69.24 -8.67
CA GLU A 847 -1.31 68.94 -7.48
C GLU A 847 -2.23 68.46 -6.35
N GLY A 848 -2.47 67.15 -6.28
CA GLY A 848 -3.19 66.50 -5.18
C GLY A 848 -2.56 65.15 -4.89
N GLU A 849 -2.45 64.80 -3.60
CA GLU A 849 -1.91 63.52 -3.09
C GLU A 849 -2.43 62.34 -3.92
N THR A 850 -1.59 61.81 -4.80
CA THR A 850 -1.92 60.56 -5.47
C THR A 850 -1.68 59.43 -4.48
N SER A 851 -2.77 58.88 -3.97
CA SER A 851 -2.82 57.50 -3.52
C SER A 851 -2.53 56.61 -4.73
N ASN A 852 -1.26 56.50 -5.14
CA ASN A 852 -0.87 55.57 -6.18
C ASN A 852 -1.25 54.17 -5.72
N GLN A 853 -2.04 53.48 -6.53
CA GLN A 853 -2.67 52.21 -6.20
C GLN A 853 -1.66 51.14 -5.77
N HIS A 854 -0.39 51.27 -6.20
CA HIS A 854 0.70 50.33 -5.92
C HIS A 854 1.70 50.85 -4.88
N LYS A 855 1.51 52.05 -4.32
CA LYS A 855 2.40 52.60 -3.27
C LYS A 855 2.50 51.68 -2.06
N ASN A 856 1.38 51.08 -1.64
CA ASN A 856 1.35 50.15 -0.51
C ASN A 856 2.23 48.92 -0.78
N LEU A 857 2.22 48.40 -2.02
CA LEU A 857 3.03 47.25 -2.43
C LEU A 857 4.53 47.54 -2.27
N PHE A 858 5.00 48.67 -2.80
CA PHE A 858 6.41 49.05 -2.70
C PHE A 858 6.81 49.46 -1.28
N THR A 859 5.89 50.04 -0.51
CA THR A 859 6.10 50.34 0.92
C THR A 859 6.25 49.04 1.71
N TYR A 860 5.41 48.04 1.45
CA TYR A 860 5.52 46.70 2.02
C TYR A 860 6.88 46.06 1.69
N MET A 861 7.33 46.11 0.43
CA MET A 861 8.68 45.65 0.05
C MET A 861 9.76 46.40 0.85
N ASN A 862 9.64 47.72 0.97
CA ASN A 862 10.62 48.56 1.66
C ASN A 862 10.67 48.29 3.16
N GLU A 863 9.55 48.06 3.83
CA GLU A 863 9.48 48.01 5.30
C GLU A 863 9.45 46.58 5.86
N SER A 864 8.76 45.65 5.21
CA SER A 864 8.38 44.35 5.81
C SER A 864 9.04 43.13 5.16
N VAL A 865 9.58 43.24 3.95
CA VAL A 865 10.22 42.10 3.27
C VAL A 865 11.68 41.99 3.66
N SER A 866 12.13 40.80 4.08
CA SER A 866 13.52 40.56 4.47
C SER A 866 14.51 40.87 3.33
N ARG A 867 15.75 41.23 3.69
CA ARG A 867 16.80 41.53 2.69
C ARG A 867 17.09 40.32 1.80
N ILE A 868 17.00 39.10 2.35
CA ILE A 868 17.22 37.85 1.61
C ILE A 868 16.15 37.67 0.54
N ARG A 869 14.86 37.76 0.91
CA ARG A 869 13.74 37.65 -0.03
C ARG A 869 13.78 38.72 -1.13
N LEU A 870 14.10 39.97 -0.77
CA LEU A 870 14.26 41.05 -1.76
C LEU A 870 15.41 40.78 -2.73
N ASN A 871 16.53 40.24 -2.25
CA ASN A 871 17.65 39.89 -3.13
C ASN A 871 17.27 38.77 -4.09
N HIS A 872 16.63 37.71 -3.61
CA HIS A 872 16.14 36.61 -4.44
C HIS A 872 15.16 37.10 -5.52
N PHE A 873 14.22 37.98 -5.13
CA PHE A 873 13.29 38.62 -6.05
C PHE A 873 14.00 39.49 -7.10
N LEU A 874 14.93 40.34 -6.70
CA LEU A 874 15.70 41.17 -7.63
C LEU A 874 16.57 40.33 -8.58
N THR A 875 17.12 39.21 -8.12
CA THR A 875 17.83 38.28 -9.00
C THR A 875 16.87 37.67 -10.03
N ALA A 876 15.71 37.17 -9.59
CA ALA A 876 14.70 36.63 -10.51
C ALA A 876 14.24 37.66 -11.55
N LEU A 877 14.01 38.93 -11.15
CA LEU A 877 13.63 40.01 -12.08
C LEU A 877 14.74 40.35 -13.09
N LYS A 878 16.01 40.27 -12.69
CA LYS A 878 17.14 40.48 -13.60
C LYS A 878 17.25 39.34 -14.60
N ASP A 879 17.09 38.11 -14.13
CA ASP A 879 17.13 36.93 -14.99
C ASP A 879 15.93 36.89 -15.96
N ALA A 880 14.80 37.52 -15.60
CA ALA A 880 13.63 37.68 -16.45
C ALA A 880 13.72 38.85 -17.46
N ALA A 881 14.75 39.70 -17.38
CA ALA A 881 14.88 40.85 -18.26
C ALA A 881 15.09 40.44 -19.72
N ASN A 882 14.59 41.26 -20.65
CA ASN A 882 14.80 41.09 -22.09
C ASN A 882 15.41 42.36 -22.69
N ASP A 883 15.68 42.36 -24.00
CA ASP A 883 16.33 43.48 -24.69
C ASP A 883 15.53 44.79 -24.66
N THR A 884 14.21 44.73 -24.42
CA THR A 884 13.31 45.89 -24.50
C THR A 884 12.84 46.40 -23.13
N PHE A 885 12.80 45.55 -22.12
CA PHE A 885 12.29 45.87 -20.79
C PHE A 885 13.03 45.10 -19.69
N ASN A 886 13.44 45.84 -18.66
CA ASN A 886 14.02 45.29 -17.44
C ASN A 886 13.06 45.49 -16.27
N PRO A 887 12.40 44.41 -15.78
CA PRO A 887 11.48 44.50 -14.65
C PRO A 887 12.07 45.12 -13.37
N ALA A 888 13.39 45.00 -13.17
CA ALA A 888 14.06 45.59 -12.01
C ALA A 888 14.08 47.13 -12.04
N ASP A 889 13.97 47.75 -13.23
CA ASP A 889 13.96 49.21 -13.36
C ASP A 889 12.67 49.83 -12.82
N VAL A 890 11.57 49.08 -12.82
CA VAL A 890 10.30 49.49 -12.21
C VAL A 890 10.46 49.69 -10.70
N LEU A 891 11.20 48.79 -10.03
CA LEU A 891 11.48 48.92 -8.59
C LEU A 891 12.35 50.14 -8.29
N LYS A 892 13.30 50.49 -9.17
CA LYS A 892 14.11 51.71 -9.03
C LYS A 892 13.26 52.95 -9.19
N ALA A 893 12.43 52.98 -10.23
CA ALA A 893 11.52 54.09 -10.50
C ALA A 893 10.57 54.31 -9.32
N ALA A 894 9.98 53.23 -8.78
CA ALA A 894 9.13 53.28 -7.60
C ALA A 894 9.88 53.73 -6.33
N ALA A 895 11.10 53.23 -6.10
CA ALA A 895 11.90 53.61 -4.93
C ALA A 895 12.21 55.11 -4.92
N ASN A 896 12.55 55.68 -6.08
CA ASN A 896 12.79 57.11 -6.25
C ASN A 896 11.49 57.92 -6.11
N LYS A 897 10.41 57.49 -6.78
CA LYS A 897 9.12 58.18 -6.77
C LYS A 897 8.50 58.27 -5.37
N PHE A 898 8.69 57.25 -4.53
CA PHE A 898 8.09 57.16 -3.19
C PHE A 898 9.08 57.38 -2.04
N ASN A 899 10.33 57.77 -2.31
CA ASN A 899 11.38 57.97 -1.30
C ASN A 899 11.64 56.74 -0.41
N LEU A 900 11.79 55.56 -1.02
CA LEU A 900 11.98 54.28 -0.32
C LEU A 900 13.47 53.95 -0.15
N GLU A 901 14.14 54.61 0.81
CA GLU A 901 15.61 54.55 0.99
C GLU A 901 16.16 53.14 1.28
N ARG A 902 15.39 52.25 1.93
CA ARG A 902 15.84 50.88 2.20
C ARG A 902 15.83 50.05 0.92
N LEU A 903 14.77 50.16 0.12
CA LEU A 903 14.64 49.48 -1.16
C LEU A 903 15.74 49.93 -2.15
N GLU A 904 15.98 51.24 -2.25
CA GLU A 904 17.04 51.81 -3.11
C GLU A 904 18.43 51.27 -2.75
N ARG A 905 18.78 51.22 -1.45
CA ARG A 905 20.06 50.65 -0.98
C ARG A 905 20.23 49.17 -1.32
N ILE A 906 19.16 48.39 -1.25
CA ILE A 906 19.19 46.96 -1.55
C ILE A 906 19.37 46.74 -3.06
N ILE A 907 18.63 47.47 -3.91
CA ILE A 907 18.78 47.38 -5.37
C ILE A 907 20.23 47.63 -5.78
N LYS A 908 20.82 48.73 -5.28
CA LYS A 908 22.22 49.07 -5.55
C LYS A 908 23.20 47.98 -5.10
N SER A 909 22.95 47.35 -3.96
CA SER A 909 23.77 46.23 -3.47
C SER A 909 23.74 45.02 -4.41
N VAL A 910 22.59 44.71 -5.03
CA VAL A 910 22.43 43.59 -5.97
C VAL A 910 23.00 43.91 -7.35
N GLU A 911 22.96 45.17 -7.79
CA GLU A 911 23.62 45.63 -9.03
C GLU A 911 25.14 45.58 -8.97
N GLU A 912 25.70 45.91 -7.82
CA GLU A 912 27.15 45.86 -7.60
C GLU A 912 27.69 44.44 -7.39
N GLY A 913 26.86 43.40 -7.54
CA GLY A 913 27.28 41.99 -7.45
C GLY A 913 27.71 41.56 -6.04
N ARG A 914 27.33 42.29 -4.98
CA ARG A 914 27.69 41.93 -3.60
C ARG A 914 26.85 40.73 -3.15
N SER A 915 27.44 39.53 -3.18
CA SER A 915 26.81 38.31 -2.67
C SER A 915 26.53 38.40 -1.16
N VAL A 916 25.41 37.83 -0.73
CA VAL A 916 25.10 37.64 0.70
C VAL A 916 25.81 36.38 1.19
N ASN A 917 27.13 36.42 1.29
CA ASN A 917 27.86 35.48 2.13
C ASN A 917 28.12 36.14 3.47
N ARG A 918 27.19 35.99 4.41
CA ARG A 918 27.45 36.13 5.85
C ARG A 918 26.38 35.45 6.70
N GLU A 919 26.53 34.14 6.86
CA GLU A 919 26.31 33.52 8.16
C GLU A 919 27.31 34.15 9.14
N ASN A 920 26.84 35.19 9.85
CA ASN A 920 27.44 35.90 10.98
C ASN A 920 27.25 37.41 10.82
N SER A 921 26.02 37.85 10.99
CA SER A 921 25.77 39.10 11.69
C SER A 921 24.47 38.97 12.46
N ASN A 922 24.58 39.00 13.80
CA ASN A 922 23.51 39.38 14.71
C ASN A 922 22.98 40.76 14.29
N ASP A 923 22.07 40.80 13.32
CA ASP A 923 21.26 41.97 13.05
C ASP A 923 19.81 41.59 13.36
N ASN A 924 19.54 41.50 14.67
CA ASN A 924 18.21 41.69 15.20
C ASN A 924 17.80 43.13 14.88
N GLY A 925 17.19 43.33 13.72
CA GLY A 925 16.60 44.59 13.30
C GLY A 925 15.15 44.35 12.87
N THR A 926 14.29 44.17 13.88
CA THR A 926 12.81 44.23 13.91
C THR A 926 12.03 43.75 12.69
#